data_AF-R9P0Y5-F1
#
_entry.id   AF-R9P0Y5-F1
#
_cell.length_a   1.000
_cell.length_b   1.000
_cell.length_c   1.000
_cell.angle_alpha   90.00
_cell.angle_beta   90.00
_cell.angle_gamma   90.00
#
_symmetry.space_group_name_H-M   'P 1'
#
loop_
_entity.id
_entity.type
_entity.pdbx_description
1 polymer ?
#
loop_
_entity_poly.entity_id
_entity_poly.type
_entity_poly.pdbx_seq_one_letter_code
_entity_poly.pdbx_strand_id
1 'polypeptide(L)'
;MTTPQATEDGEFPVKLFVYDLSRGMAKSMSMPLTGRQIDGIWHTSIVAYDREYFFGQGISIVYPGTSHHGAPIETFDLGTTSIDRETFEGALLPDLRDRFRPEDYNLLSWNCNNFTQEVAQILTGADIPAHIRSLPQDFLSTPFGQMLRPQIDAMFRAPSAEIAPNAANGFGGDLLNQVATRAYTGNTSVEQGSPSKATTSNPVHHITTNTQLHEILSIFPCVAVLFTSESCPPCRIIKPAFTDLAHHHHVDESKPGNHKRIAFVQVDSNASTSSLFAQSSVTATPTVKLYTFGKESSQVRGADVGELKNALDLMLSEVYPTHPHARLSKPLKGLQSLPSQPHLYSSTPNLNSLLQKIDTMIAQHPAKSFAEKADLQVARKTIASGWIPWLETTRDSKSKKSAPSNLTDESTKVAKQLSDIFPLDAMFPTLDLFRLSVLDESFVRTAFRQPAVADRRDINGITRLLSLVADVAFKGEWSASKRPLLLTAARLLTNLAASAPFVEVIESHENVRNLTLELTTSLLLCPDATVRSAAATCAFNLALHQHAERAEWINRDPQAPPMLGSRLGETWESEMASALLQAIINESESDETLHRLVAALTLHIHLSQFWQDSVGPMLQVLDAQDAVADTRHGQLVTSSAKKQELSRLLDDLVVLLSSAETF
;
A
#
# COMPACT_ATOMS: atom_id res chain seq x y z
N MET A 1 15.78 12.19 -9.89
CA MET A 1 16.83 12.37 -8.87
C MET A 1 16.50 13.62 -8.08
N THR A 2 15.93 13.42 -6.91
CA THR A 2 15.93 14.35 -5.79
C THR A 2 16.11 13.46 -4.58
N THR A 3 17.31 13.47 -4.01
CA THR A 3 17.63 13.00 -2.66
C THR A 3 16.55 13.54 -1.69
N PRO A 4 16.14 12.81 -0.64
CA PRO A 4 15.25 13.38 0.38
C PRO A 4 15.86 14.71 0.83
N GLN A 5 15.11 15.78 0.58
CA GLN A 5 15.57 17.12 0.88
C GLN A 5 15.59 17.19 2.41
N ALA A 6 16.79 17.32 2.98
CA ALA A 6 16.92 17.92 4.30
C ALA A 6 16.01 19.15 4.33
N THR A 7 15.33 19.40 5.46
CA THR A 7 14.86 20.77 5.70
C THR A 7 16.06 21.70 5.52
N GLU A 8 15.85 22.96 5.12
CA GLU A 8 16.94 23.88 4.74
C GLU A 8 18.07 24.01 5.81
N ASP A 9 17.86 23.48 7.01
CA ASP A 9 18.74 23.48 8.18
C ASP A 9 19.43 22.13 8.52
N GLY A 10 19.27 21.05 7.74
CA GLY A 10 19.97 19.77 8.01
C GLY A 10 19.31 18.88 9.07
N GLU A 11 17.99 19.00 9.25
CA GLU A 11 17.23 18.21 10.22
C GLU A 11 16.38 17.11 9.56
N PHE A 12 16.23 15.97 10.25
CA PHE A 12 15.52 14.77 9.79
C PHE A 12 14.30 14.48 10.67
N PRO A 13 13.12 14.19 10.12
CA PRO A 13 11.93 13.88 10.91
C PRO A 13 12.05 12.51 11.59
N VAL A 14 11.57 12.43 12.83
CA VAL A 14 11.56 11.21 13.64
C VAL A 14 10.12 10.92 14.10
N LYS A 15 9.67 9.69 13.86
CA LYS A 15 8.32 9.24 14.24
C LYS A 15 8.41 7.98 15.10
N LEU A 16 7.37 7.76 15.91
CA LEU A 16 7.14 6.51 16.62
C LEU A 16 5.98 5.78 15.96
N PHE A 17 6.21 4.56 15.49
CA PHE A 17 5.15 3.65 15.05
C PHE A 17 4.73 2.76 16.21
N VAL A 18 3.43 2.54 16.35
CA VAL A 18 2.84 1.74 17.43
C VAL A 18 1.99 0.64 16.82
N TYR A 19 2.11 -0.57 17.37
CA TYR A 19 1.45 -1.79 16.92
C TYR A 19 0.78 -2.47 18.11
N ASP A 20 -0.40 -3.06 17.91
CA ASP A 20 -1.03 -3.92 18.91
C ASP A 20 -0.77 -5.40 18.60
N LEU A 21 0.12 -6.02 19.37
CA LEU A 21 0.47 -7.43 19.23
C LEU A 21 -0.73 -8.37 19.48
N SER A 22 -1.74 -7.91 20.21
CA SER A 22 -2.96 -8.67 20.49
C SER A 22 -3.99 -8.60 19.36
N ARG A 23 -3.84 -7.68 18.40
CA ARG A 23 -4.80 -7.43 17.31
C ARG A 23 -6.24 -7.21 17.82
N GLY A 24 -6.40 -6.35 18.84
CA GLY A 24 -7.68 -6.00 19.45
C GLY A 24 -8.18 -6.98 20.51
N MET A 25 -7.53 -8.14 20.69
CA MET A 25 -7.92 -9.08 21.74
C MET A 25 -7.74 -8.49 23.14
N ALA A 26 -6.64 -7.78 23.40
CA ALA A 26 -6.40 -7.15 24.71
C ALA A 26 -7.55 -6.20 25.06
N LYS A 27 -7.94 -5.31 24.13
CA LYS A 27 -9.06 -4.38 24.31
C LYS A 27 -10.37 -5.06 24.71
N SER A 28 -10.68 -6.20 24.10
CA SER A 28 -11.93 -6.94 24.36
C SER A 28 -11.89 -7.79 25.63
N MET A 29 -10.70 -8.24 26.05
CA MET A 29 -10.53 -9.27 27.09
C MET A 29 -9.88 -8.76 28.38
N SER A 30 -9.24 -7.60 28.38
CA SER A 30 -8.47 -7.10 29.52
C SER A 30 -9.31 -6.87 30.77
N MET A 31 -10.51 -6.30 30.60
CA MET A 31 -11.41 -5.97 31.72
C MET A 31 -11.89 -7.24 32.45
N PRO A 32 -12.44 -8.27 31.77
CA PRO A 32 -12.84 -9.50 32.46
C PRO A 32 -11.67 -10.31 33.00
N LEU A 33 -10.46 -10.21 32.43
CA LEU A 33 -9.31 -11.02 32.86
C LEU A 33 -8.47 -10.37 33.97
N THR A 34 -8.22 -9.07 33.88
CA THR A 34 -7.29 -8.37 34.77
C THR A 34 -8.00 -7.45 35.77
N GLY A 35 -9.31 -7.22 35.58
CA GLY A 35 -10.09 -6.24 36.34
C GLY A 35 -9.76 -4.78 36.00
N ARG A 36 -8.92 -4.57 34.97
CA ARG A 36 -8.50 -3.26 34.48
C ARG A 36 -8.54 -3.26 32.95
N GLN A 37 -8.97 -2.14 32.37
CA GLN A 37 -8.96 -1.98 30.92
C GLN A 37 -7.52 -1.76 30.42
N ILE A 38 -7.10 -2.58 29.44
CA ILE A 38 -5.82 -2.52 28.74
C ILE A 38 -6.16 -2.61 27.25
N ASP A 39 -6.04 -1.49 26.54
CA ASP A 39 -6.56 -1.36 25.18
C ASP A 39 -5.69 -2.00 24.09
N GLY A 40 -4.50 -2.47 24.45
CA GLY A 40 -3.58 -3.10 23.51
C GLY A 40 -2.33 -3.62 24.19
N ILE A 41 -1.60 -4.50 23.48
CA ILE A 41 -0.25 -4.90 23.86
C ILE A 41 0.70 -4.21 22.90
N TRP A 42 1.22 -3.07 23.33
CA TRP A 42 1.95 -2.16 22.48
C TRP A 42 3.36 -2.67 22.16
N HIS A 43 3.65 -2.77 20.87
CA HIS A 43 4.99 -2.84 20.30
C HIS A 43 5.28 -1.54 19.57
N THR A 44 6.49 -1.01 19.71
CA THR A 44 6.87 0.24 19.06
C THR A 44 8.15 0.12 18.24
N SER A 45 8.25 0.98 17.24
CA SER A 45 9.44 1.18 16.42
C SER A 45 9.68 2.67 16.17
N ILE A 46 10.93 3.06 15.95
CA ILE A 46 11.30 4.42 15.55
C ILE A 46 11.44 4.47 14.04
N VAL A 47 10.83 5.49 13.42
CA VAL A 47 10.97 5.76 12.00
C VAL A 47 11.76 7.03 11.80
N ALA A 48 12.95 6.91 11.19
CA ALA A 48 13.82 8.01 10.84
C ALA A 48 14.65 7.63 9.59
N TYR A 49 14.97 8.61 8.74
CA TYR A 49 15.80 8.40 7.55
C TYR A 49 15.25 7.33 6.59
N ASP A 50 13.93 7.28 6.42
CA ASP A 50 13.22 6.25 5.62
C ASP A 50 13.44 4.81 6.10
N ARG A 51 13.80 4.62 7.37
CA ARG A 51 13.99 3.33 8.02
C ARG A 51 13.19 3.24 9.30
N GLU A 52 12.82 2.02 9.64
CA GLU A 52 12.15 1.64 10.87
C GLU A 52 13.08 0.76 11.72
N TYR A 53 13.32 1.19 12.96
CA TYR A 53 14.20 0.56 13.92
C TYR A 53 13.38 0.02 15.09
N PHE A 54 13.53 -1.25 15.42
CA PHE A 54 12.85 -1.86 16.57
C PHE A 54 13.69 -2.99 17.19
N PHE A 55 13.33 -3.39 18.41
CA PHE A 55 14.05 -4.42 19.17
C PHE A 55 13.19 -5.68 19.39
N GLY A 56 13.76 -6.84 19.04
CA GLY A 56 13.20 -8.18 19.18
C GLY A 56 14.33 -9.19 19.44
N GLN A 57 14.70 -10.00 18.44
CA GLN A 57 15.94 -10.81 18.46
C GLN A 57 17.17 -9.95 18.15
N GLY A 58 17.37 -8.89 18.93
CA GLY A 58 18.30 -7.81 18.59
C GLY A 58 17.62 -6.68 17.82
N ILE A 59 18.42 -5.67 17.48
CA ILE A 59 17.94 -4.48 16.76
C ILE A 59 17.74 -4.82 15.30
N SER A 60 16.50 -4.67 14.84
CA SER A 60 16.06 -4.88 13.47
C SER A 60 15.87 -3.54 12.77
N ILE A 61 16.20 -3.51 11.49
CA ILE A 61 16.10 -2.33 10.64
C ILE A 61 15.37 -2.73 9.36
N VAL A 62 14.19 -2.16 9.16
CA VAL A 62 13.32 -2.45 8.01
C VAL A 62 12.86 -1.14 7.38
N TYR A 63 12.09 -1.21 6.30
CA TYR A 63 11.39 -0.03 5.80
C TYR A 63 10.12 0.23 6.61
N PRO A 64 9.73 1.49 6.83
CA PRO A 64 8.53 1.82 7.60
C PRO A 64 7.28 1.07 7.14
N GLY A 65 6.66 0.33 8.05
CA GLY A 65 5.43 -0.43 7.81
C GLY A 65 5.63 -1.76 7.08
N THR A 66 6.88 -2.25 6.97
CA THR A 66 7.21 -3.54 6.32
C THR A 66 7.62 -4.63 7.32
N SER A 67 7.54 -4.35 8.62
CA SER A 67 7.75 -5.35 9.66
C SER A 67 6.63 -6.40 9.63
N HIS A 68 6.89 -7.58 10.22
CA HIS A 68 5.87 -8.63 10.41
C HIS A 68 4.70 -8.19 11.32
N HIS A 69 4.80 -7.00 11.93
CA HIS A 69 3.72 -6.39 12.71
C HIS A 69 2.63 -5.75 11.83
N GLY A 70 2.86 -5.60 10.51
CA GLY A 70 1.89 -5.03 9.57
C GLY A 70 1.93 -3.49 9.55
N ALA A 71 0.77 -2.85 9.36
CA ALA A 71 0.67 -1.40 9.44
C ALA A 71 0.58 -0.92 10.90
N PRO A 72 1.22 0.21 11.26
CA PRO A 72 1.09 0.77 12.61
C PRO A 72 -0.34 1.25 12.85
N ILE A 73 -0.87 0.96 14.03
CA ILE A 73 -2.20 1.40 14.45
C ILE A 73 -2.21 2.87 14.89
N GLU A 74 -1.06 3.37 15.36
CA GLU A 74 -0.85 4.77 15.73
C GLU A 74 0.55 5.21 15.32
N THR A 75 0.68 6.48 14.96
CA THR A 75 1.97 7.11 14.64
C THR A 75 2.07 8.42 15.40
N PHE A 76 3.14 8.58 16.19
CA PHE A 76 3.44 9.83 16.90
C PHE A 76 4.60 10.54 16.23
N ASP A 77 4.45 11.85 16.02
CA ASP A 77 5.57 12.71 15.62
C ASP A 77 6.42 13.01 16.86
N LEU A 78 7.70 12.66 16.82
CA LEU A 78 8.65 12.90 17.90
C LEU A 78 9.49 14.17 17.65
N GLY A 79 9.30 14.85 16.53
CA GLY A 79 10.03 16.05 16.13
C GLY A 79 11.13 15.75 15.12
N THR A 80 12.19 16.55 15.14
CA THR A 80 13.31 16.47 14.21
C THR A 80 14.62 16.21 14.92
N THR A 81 15.57 15.60 14.23
CA THR A 81 16.94 15.38 14.70
C THR A 81 17.95 16.00 13.77
N SER A 82 19.01 16.59 14.30
CA SER A 82 20.18 17.06 13.52
C SER A 82 21.26 15.99 13.37
N ILE A 83 21.07 14.83 14.01
CA ILE A 83 21.96 13.68 13.85
C ILE A 83 21.70 13.10 12.47
N ASP A 84 22.72 13.04 11.62
CA ASP A 84 22.61 12.41 10.33
C ASP A 84 22.59 10.88 10.44
N ARG A 85 22.07 10.23 9.39
CA ARG A 85 21.93 8.79 9.35
C ARG A 85 23.25 8.04 9.54
N GLU A 86 24.35 8.54 8.96
CA GLU A 86 25.66 7.88 9.05
C GLU A 86 26.19 7.92 10.48
N THR A 87 26.01 9.05 11.18
CA THR A 87 26.34 9.17 12.61
C THR A 87 25.47 8.26 13.48
N PHE A 88 24.16 8.20 13.24
CA PHE A 88 23.26 7.34 14.01
C PHE A 88 23.56 5.85 13.78
N GLU A 89 23.53 5.37 12.53
CA GLU A 89 23.77 3.95 12.17
C GLU A 89 25.23 3.52 12.40
N GLY A 90 26.18 4.43 12.24
CA GLY A 90 27.62 4.13 12.28
C GLY A 90 28.25 4.22 13.67
N ALA A 91 27.74 5.06 14.57
CA ALA A 91 28.35 5.29 15.89
C ALA A 91 27.42 5.00 17.06
N LEU A 92 26.14 5.35 16.97
CA LEU A 92 25.20 5.22 18.09
C LEU A 92 24.48 3.87 18.10
N LEU A 93 24.11 3.36 16.93
CA LEU A 93 23.45 2.07 16.80
C LEU A 93 24.31 0.87 17.23
N PRO A 94 25.64 0.85 17.01
CA PRO A 94 26.51 -0.16 17.58
C PRO A 94 26.50 -0.21 19.12
N ASP A 95 26.53 0.94 19.81
CA ASP A 95 26.39 0.99 21.28
C ASP A 95 25.02 0.45 21.73
N LEU A 96 23.96 0.82 21.02
CA LEU A 96 22.62 0.28 21.26
C LEU A 96 22.58 -1.25 21.06
N ARG A 97 23.28 -1.80 20.06
CA ARG A 97 23.35 -3.25 19.83
C ARG A 97 24.01 -4.00 20.98
N ASP A 98 25.02 -3.41 21.62
CA ASP A 98 25.68 -4.02 22.78
C ASP A 98 24.78 -4.07 24.02
N ARG A 99 23.80 -3.18 24.13
CA ARG A 99 22.84 -3.08 25.26
C ARG A 99 21.49 -3.73 24.99
N PHE A 100 21.10 -3.84 23.72
CA PHE A 100 19.87 -4.47 23.24
C PHE A 100 20.19 -5.75 22.46
N ARG A 101 20.81 -6.72 23.16
CA ARG A 101 21.16 -8.01 22.59
C ARG A 101 19.96 -8.96 22.58
N PRO A 102 19.90 -9.92 21.63
CA PRO A 102 18.81 -10.88 21.55
C PRO A 102 18.56 -11.65 22.87
N GLU A 103 19.64 -12.00 23.58
CA GLU A 103 19.61 -12.73 24.85
C GLU A 103 19.06 -11.90 26.03
N ASP A 104 19.07 -10.58 25.93
CA ASP A 104 18.61 -9.67 26.98
C ASP A 104 17.12 -9.31 26.80
N TYR A 105 16.46 -9.78 25.73
CA TYR A 105 15.05 -9.49 25.47
C TYR A 105 14.13 -10.14 26.51
N ASN A 106 13.31 -9.31 27.17
CA ASN A 106 12.25 -9.74 28.06
C ASN A 106 10.99 -8.89 27.84
N LEU A 107 9.87 -9.54 27.57
CA LEU A 107 8.59 -8.90 27.25
C LEU A 107 8.13 -7.86 28.30
N LEU A 108 8.44 -8.03 29.58
CA LEU A 108 8.01 -7.14 30.67
C LEU A 108 9.09 -6.14 31.09
N SER A 109 10.36 -6.55 31.13
CA SER A 109 11.43 -5.73 31.72
C SER A 109 12.39 -5.09 30.72
N TRP A 110 12.57 -5.66 29.52
CA TRP A 110 13.54 -5.17 28.53
C TRP A 110 13.11 -5.52 27.10
N ASN A 111 12.30 -4.64 26.50
CA ASN A 111 11.58 -4.90 25.25
C ASN A 111 11.69 -3.73 24.25
N CYS A 112 11.03 -3.86 23.10
CA CYS A 112 10.92 -2.85 22.05
C CYS A 112 10.63 -1.42 22.55
N ASN A 113 9.74 -1.27 23.54
CA ASN A 113 9.34 0.04 24.07
C ASN A 113 10.51 0.72 24.81
N ASN A 114 11.37 -0.07 25.47
CA ASN A 114 12.59 0.45 26.11
C ASN A 114 13.59 0.94 25.06
N PHE A 115 13.77 0.16 23.99
CA PHE A 115 14.61 0.54 22.86
C PHE A 115 14.14 1.83 22.19
N THR A 116 12.86 1.92 21.84
CA THR A 116 12.33 3.13 21.19
C THR A 116 12.33 4.35 22.10
N GLN A 117 12.19 4.16 23.42
CA GLN A 117 12.32 5.24 24.40
C GLN A 117 13.73 5.83 24.38
N GLU A 118 14.76 4.99 24.39
CA GLU A 118 16.14 5.46 24.34
C GLU A 118 16.48 6.11 23.00
N VAL A 119 16.06 5.51 21.89
CA VAL A 119 16.31 6.07 20.55
C VAL A 119 15.56 7.40 20.36
N ALA A 120 14.32 7.52 20.85
CA ALA A 120 13.58 8.78 20.84
C ALA A 120 14.34 9.90 21.59
N GLN A 121 14.86 9.59 22.78
CA GLN A 121 15.64 10.54 23.56
C GLN A 121 16.97 10.91 22.89
N ILE A 122 17.67 9.95 22.30
CA ILE A 122 18.93 10.18 21.58
C ILE A 122 18.71 11.11 20.37
N LEU A 123 17.66 10.85 19.59
CA LEU A 123 17.43 11.59 18.34
C LEU A 123 16.77 12.95 18.57
N THR A 124 15.80 13.04 19.49
CA THR A 124 14.92 14.22 19.61
C THR A 124 14.83 14.78 21.02
N GLY A 125 15.32 14.06 22.03
CA GLY A 125 15.10 14.40 23.45
C GLY A 125 13.65 14.17 23.94
N ALA A 126 12.76 13.65 23.09
CA ALA A 126 11.38 13.36 23.44
C ALA A 126 11.22 11.98 24.10
N ASP A 127 10.19 11.85 24.93
CA ASP A 127 9.76 10.57 25.50
C ASP A 127 8.66 9.94 24.63
N ILE A 128 8.62 8.61 24.57
CA ILE A 128 7.46 7.90 23.98
C ILE A 128 6.24 8.04 24.92
N PRO A 129 5.00 7.93 24.39
CA PRO A 129 3.79 8.10 25.19
C PRO A 129 3.77 7.25 26.46
N ALA A 130 3.41 7.88 27.58
CA ALA A 130 3.48 7.26 28.91
C ALA A 130 2.61 5.98 29.03
N HIS A 131 1.48 5.90 28.33
CA HIS A 131 0.61 4.72 28.35
C HIS A 131 1.24 3.49 27.67
N ILE A 132 2.21 3.69 26.77
CA ILE A 132 3.00 2.62 26.13
C ILE A 132 4.11 2.17 27.09
N ARG A 133 4.85 3.14 27.62
CA ARG A 133 5.99 2.89 28.52
C ARG A 133 5.57 2.25 29.85
N SER A 134 4.43 2.65 30.39
CA SER A 134 3.92 2.16 31.67
C SER A 134 3.12 0.85 31.55
N LEU A 135 2.87 0.35 30.32
CA LEU A 135 2.04 -0.84 30.09
C LEU A 135 2.48 -2.07 30.91
N PRO A 136 3.78 -2.45 30.97
CA PRO A 136 4.21 -3.59 31.79
C PRO A 136 3.91 -3.40 33.29
N GLN A 137 4.11 -2.19 33.80
CA GLN A 137 3.85 -1.86 35.20
C GLN A 137 2.35 -1.89 35.51
N ASP A 138 1.53 -1.34 34.61
CA ASP A 138 0.07 -1.37 34.72
C ASP A 138 -0.46 -2.81 34.71
N PHE A 139 0.08 -3.67 33.84
CA PHE A 139 -0.26 -5.10 33.82
C PHE A 139 0.15 -5.80 35.12
N LEU A 140 1.38 -5.60 35.60
CA LEU A 140 1.90 -6.21 36.83
C LEU A 140 1.25 -5.68 38.12
N SER A 141 0.57 -4.54 38.06
CA SER A 141 -0.26 -4.02 39.16
C SER A 141 -1.54 -4.84 39.39
N THR A 142 -1.92 -5.70 38.45
CA THR A 142 -3.13 -6.54 38.52
C THR A 142 -2.83 -7.90 39.17
N PRO A 143 -3.78 -8.50 39.91
CA PRO A 143 -3.61 -9.86 40.46
C PRO A 143 -3.31 -10.91 39.37
N PHE A 144 -3.92 -10.75 38.19
CA PHE A 144 -3.68 -11.61 37.04
C PHE A 144 -2.27 -11.48 36.49
N GLY A 145 -1.76 -10.25 36.37
CA GLY A 145 -0.38 -10.00 35.93
C GLY A 145 0.66 -10.55 36.92
N GLN A 146 0.41 -10.45 38.22
CA GLN A 146 1.27 -11.07 39.24
C GLN A 146 1.30 -12.59 39.15
N MET A 147 0.16 -13.22 38.83
CA MET A 147 0.06 -14.66 38.62
C MET A 147 0.81 -15.12 37.37
N LEU A 148 0.76 -14.36 36.26
CA LEU A 148 1.42 -14.74 35.00
C LEU A 148 2.90 -14.37 34.93
N ARG A 149 3.38 -13.43 35.76
CA ARG A 149 4.78 -12.99 35.76
C ARG A 149 5.80 -14.14 35.74
N PRO A 150 5.69 -15.20 36.59
CA PRO A 150 6.65 -16.31 36.55
C PRO A 150 6.65 -17.10 35.24
N GLN A 151 5.50 -17.22 34.56
CA GLN A 151 5.37 -17.91 33.28
C GLN A 151 6.02 -17.09 32.16
N ILE A 152 5.79 -15.78 32.16
CA ILE A 152 6.39 -14.85 31.20
C ILE A 152 7.92 -14.82 31.38
N ASP A 153 8.39 -14.70 32.62
CA ASP A 153 9.82 -14.70 32.93
C ASP A 153 10.49 -16.03 32.55
N ALA A 154 9.80 -17.18 32.70
CA ALA A 154 10.32 -18.49 32.31
C ALA A 154 10.47 -18.64 30.79
N MET A 155 9.56 -18.06 30.01
CA MET A 155 9.59 -18.12 28.54
C MET A 155 10.79 -17.37 27.94
N PHE A 156 11.33 -16.37 28.63
CA PHE A 156 12.44 -15.54 28.15
C PHE A 156 13.75 -15.70 28.94
N ARG A 157 13.88 -16.74 29.78
CA ARG A 157 15.10 -17.01 30.60
C ARG A 157 16.04 -18.10 30.09
N ALA A 158 15.67 -18.88 29.07
CA ALA A 158 16.47 -20.03 28.63
C ALA A 158 16.64 -20.10 27.10
N PRO A 159 17.87 -20.00 26.56
CA PRO A 159 18.16 -20.38 25.19
C PRO A 159 18.32 -21.91 25.14
N SER A 160 17.51 -22.59 24.33
CA SER A 160 17.56 -24.05 24.09
C SER A 160 16.95 -24.93 25.21
N ALA A 161 15.63 -25.06 25.20
CA ALA A 161 14.97 -26.29 25.68
C ALA A 161 13.65 -26.44 24.92
N GLU A 162 13.44 -27.61 24.33
CA GLU A 162 12.16 -28.03 23.78
C GLU A 162 11.04 -27.72 24.79
N ILE A 163 10.06 -26.93 24.36
CA ILE A 163 8.86 -26.66 25.16
C ILE A 163 8.12 -28.00 25.27
N ALA A 164 8.32 -28.70 26.38
CA ALA A 164 7.48 -29.83 26.73
C ALA A 164 6.03 -29.32 26.84
N PRO A 165 5.06 -29.95 26.15
CA PRO A 165 3.68 -29.51 26.19
C PRO A 165 3.07 -30.00 27.49
N ASN A 166 3.18 -29.25 28.57
CA ASN A 166 2.27 -29.41 29.70
C ASN A 166 2.21 -28.20 30.63
N ALA A 167 0.95 -27.84 30.92
CA ALA A 167 0.43 -26.79 31.84
C ALA A 167 0.38 -25.37 31.25
N ALA A 168 -0.76 -24.74 30.93
CA ALA A 168 -2.15 -24.98 31.30
C ALA A 168 -3.10 -24.69 30.12
N ASN A 169 -4.04 -25.59 29.85
CA ASN A 169 -5.17 -25.34 28.94
C ASN A 169 -6.12 -24.31 29.58
N GLY A 170 -5.81 -23.04 29.37
CA GLY A 170 -6.65 -21.92 29.76
C GLY A 170 -6.55 -20.80 28.72
N PHE A 171 -7.68 -20.16 28.45
CA PHE A 171 -7.86 -19.13 27.43
C PHE A 171 -6.81 -17.99 27.45
N GLY A 172 -6.19 -17.70 28.61
CA GLY A 172 -5.13 -16.68 28.74
C GLY A 172 -3.71 -17.12 28.35
N GLY A 173 -3.41 -18.42 28.37
CA GLY A 173 -2.08 -18.94 28.03
C GLY A 173 -1.80 -18.93 26.51
N ASP A 174 -2.85 -19.16 25.71
CA ASP A 174 -2.77 -19.13 24.24
C ASP A 174 -2.51 -17.70 23.73
N LEU A 175 -3.21 -16.70 24.28
CA LEU A 175 -2.95 -15.29 23.99
C LEU A 175 -1.51 -14.88 24.34
N LEU A 176 -1.00 -15.33 25.49
CA LEU A 176 0.36 -15.02 25.91
C LEU A 176 1.41 -15.57 24.93
N ASN A 177 1.23 -16.81 24.49
CA ASN A 177 2.14 -17.45 23.53
C ASN A 177 2.12 -16.75 22.16
N GLN A 178 0.93 -16.34 21.69
CA GLN A 178 0.78 -15.60 20.43
C GLN A 178 1.44 -14.22 20.48
N VAL A 179 1.26 -13.49 21.58
CA VAL A 179 1.88 -12.17 21.80
C VAL A 179 3.39 -12.32 21.86
N ALA A 180 3.90 -13.28 22.63
CA ALA A 180 5.32 -13.53 22.77
C ALA A 180 5.99 -13.93 21.47
N THR A 181 5.34 -14.80 20.69
CA THR A 181 5.82 -15.17 19.36
C THR A 181 5.93 -13.93 18.47
N ARG A 182 4.90 -13.07 18.42
CA ARG A 182 4.95 -11.85 17.58
C ARG A 182 5.96 -10.82 18.06
N ALA A 183 6.15 -10.70 19.37
CA ALA A 183 7.12 -9.79 19.97
C ALA A 183 8.57 -10.25 19.75
N TYR A 184 8.77 -11.57 19.63
CA TYR A 184 10.08 -12.23 19.53
C TYR A 184 10.43 -12.72 18.12
N THR A 185 9.49 -12.80 17.17
CA THR A 185 9.83 -13.09 15.77
C THR A 185 10.54 -11.88 15.17
N GLY A 186 11.78 -12.05 14.69
CA GLY A 186 12.50 -11.03 13.94
C GLY A 186 12.38 -11.27 12.44
N ASN A 187 11.98 -10.25 11.68
CA ASN A 187 12.41 -10.15 10.28
C ASN A 187 13.92 -9.83 10.30
N THR A 188 14.68 -10.55 9.48
CA THR A 188 16.13 -10.47 9.30
C THR A 188 16.67 -9.04 9.29
N SER A 189 17.60 -8.77 10.20
CA SER A 189 18.32 -7.50 10.35
C SER A 189 19.22 -7.21 9.14
N VAL A 190 19.10 -5.98 8.62
CA VAL A 190 20.13 -5.33 7.79
C VAL A 190 21.12 -4.66 8.75
N GLU A 191 22.43 -4.85 8.49
CA GLU A 191 23.66 -4.27 9.09
C GLU A 191 24.52 -5.27 9.90
N GLN A 192 25.85 -5.29 9.84
CA GLN A 192 26.84 -4.37 9.23
C GLN A 192 28.18 -5.13 9.05
N GLY A 193 28.87 -4.84 7.94
CA GLY A 193 30.26 -5.21 7.72
C GLY A 193 30.88 -4.40 6.59
N SER A 194 31.13 -3.11 6.82
CA SER A 194 31.97 -2.26 5.93
C SER A 194 33.31 -2.00 6.63
N PRO A 195 34.44 -1.95 5.89
CA PRO A 195 34.75 -0.73 5.15
C PRO A 195 35.36 -0.97 3.76
N SER A 196 34.88 -0.24 2.75
CA SER A 196 35.72 0.70 1.99
C SER A 196 34.96 1.40 0.84
N LYS A 197 34.95 2.74 0.94
CA LYS A 197 34.98 3.77 -0.11
C LYS A 197 34.20 3.56 -1.41
N ALA A 198 33.31 4.52 -1.66
CA ALA A 198 32.68 4.82 -2.93
C ALA A 198 33.66 4.85 -4.12
N THR A 199 33.34 4.11 -5.18
CA THR A 199 33.02 4.58 -6.55
C THR A 199 33.31 3.47 -7.55
N THR A 200 32.26 2.86 -8.12
CA THR A 200 32.10 2.54 -9.55
C THR A 200 30.85 1.67 -9.70
N SER A 201 30.06 1.98 -10.72
CA SER A 201 28.81 1.35 -11.12
C SER A 201 29.01 -0.08 -11.66
N ASN A 202 29.58 -1.00 -10.88
CA ASN A 202 29.73 -2.40 -11.27
C ASN A 202 28.76 -3.28 -10.44
N PRO A 203 27.72 -3.87 -11.05
CA PRO A 203 26.70 -4.66 -10.36
C PRO A 203 27.19 -6.06 -9.92
N VAL A 204 28.46 -6.40 -10.18
CA VAL A 204 29.05 -7.69 -9.78
C VAL A 204 29.75 -7.56 -8.42
N HIS A 205 29.31 -8.35 -7.45
CA HIS A 205 29.92 -8.45 -6.12
C HIS A 205 31.15 -9.34 -6.15
N HIS A 206 32.31 -8.81 -5.76
CA HIS A 206 33.53 -9.61 -5.62
C HIS A 206 33.69 -10.07 -4.18
N ILE A 207 33.78 -11.38 -3.95
CA ILE A 207 33.94 -11.96 -2.61
C ILE A 207 35.17 -12.86 -2.53
N THR A 208 35.68 -13.05 -1.32
CA THR A 208 36.83 -13.93 -1.07
C THR A 208 36.58 -14.99 0.01
N THR A 209 35.47 -14.90 0.74
CA THR A 209 35.18 -15.77 1.89
C THR A 209 33.78 -16.40 1.81
N ASN A 210 33.59 -17.55 2.49
CA ASN A 210 32.26 -18.18 2.60
C ASN A 210 31.27 -17.35 3.42
N THR A 211 31.74 -16.60 4.42
CA THR A 211 30.87 -15.73 5.23
C THR A 211 30.18 -14.69 4.35
N GLN A 212 30.92 -14.05 3.44
CA GLN A 212 30.36 -13.11 2.45
C GLN A 212 29.39 -13.80 1.48
N LEU A 213 29.68 -15.03 1.06
CA LEU A 213 28.76 -15.80 0.21
C LEU A 213 27.45 -16.08 0.95
N HIS A 214 27.51 -16.52 2.20
CA HIS A 214 26.32 -16.79 3.02
C HIS A 214 25.49 -15.55 3.30
N GLU A 215 26.13 -14.40 3.50
CA GLU A 215 25.44 -13.10 3.65
C GLU A 215 24.70 -12.72 2.36
N ILE A 216 25.32 -12.86 1.19
CA ILE A 216 24.63 -12.58 -0.08
C ILE A 216 23.48 -13.57 -0.31
N LEU A 217 23.68 -14.86 0.00
CA LEU A 217 22.66 -15.90 -0.13
C LEU A 217 21.49 -15.72 0.84
N SER A 218 21.67 -15.07 1.99
CA SER A 218 20.59 -14.77 2.93
C SER A 218 19.80 -13.52 2.52
N ILE A 219 20.43 -12.59 1.80
CA ILE A 219 19.80 -11.36 1.35
C ILE A 219 19.01 -11.59 0.05
N PHE A 220 19.61 -12.25 -0.95
CA PHE A 220 19.04 -12.34 -2.30
C PHE A 220 18.38 -13.70 -2.55
N PRO A 221 17.12 -13.72 -3.05
CA PRO A 221 16.44 -14.97 -3.40
C PRO A 221 17.05 -15.66 -4.62
N CYS A 222 17.71 -14.91 -5.51
CA CYS A 222 18.46 -15.43 -6.66
C CYS A 222 19.93 -15.01 -6.56
N VAL A 223 20.88 -15.94 -6.65
CA VAL A 223 22.31 -15.62 -6.67
C VAL A 223 23.02 -16.43 -7.74
N ALA A 224 23.76 -15.74 -8.62
CA ALA A 224 24.66 -16.36 -9.58
C ALA A 224 26.12 -16.13 -9.14
N VAL A 225 26.89 -17.20 -8.94
CA VAL A 225 28.28 -17.14 -8.45
C VAL A 225 29.23 -17.67 -9.52
N LEU A 226 29.99 -16.78 -10.14
CA LEU A 226 31.04 -17.11 -11.10
C LEU A 226 32.37 -17.38 -10.39
N PHE A 227 32.80 -18.63 -10.39
CA PHE A 227 34.15 -19.05 -10.00
C PHE A 227 35.07 -19.02 -11.22
N THR A 228 36.15 -18.24 -11.15
CA THR A 228 36.97 -17.88 -12.32
C THR A 228 38.46 -17.78 -12.00
N SER A 229 39.34 -17.70 -13.00
CA SER A 229 40.79 -17.49 -12.83
C SER A 229 41.37 -16.58 -13.93
N GLU A 230 42.38 -15.77 -13.60
CA GLU A 230 43.06 -14.85 -14.54
C GLU A 230 43.86 -15.59 -15.65
N SER A 231 44.39 -16.76 -15.32
CA SER A 231 45.20 -17.60 -16.22
C SER A 231 44.36 -18.55 -17.07
N CYS A 232 43.03 -18.50 -16.98
CA CYS A 232 42.11 -19.41 -17.67
C CYS A 232 41.55 -18.75 -18.95
N PRO A 233 41.91 -19.23 -20.16
CA PRO A 233 41.40 -18.65 -21.41
C PRO A 233 39.86 -18.72 -21.55
N PRO A 234 39.17 -19.82 -21.21
CA PRO A 234 37.70 -19.86 -21.18
C PRO A 234 37.07 -18.81 -20.24
N CYS A 235 37.71 -18.47 -19.11
CA CYS A 235 37.20 -17.44 -18.20
C CYS A 235 37.10 -16.05 -18.86
N ARG A 236 37.98 -15.74 -19.82
CA ARG A 236 37.97 -14.45 -20.53
C ARG A 236 36.75 -14.29 -21.45
N ILE A 237 36.11 -15.41 -21.82
CA ILE A 237 34.92 -15.42 -22.68
C ILE A 237 33.65 -15.20 -21.85
N ILE A 238 33.53 -15.86 -20.69
CA ILE A 238 32.31 -15.80 -19.87
C ILE A 238 32.21 -14.54 -19.00
N LYS A 239 33.36 -13.97 -18.56
CA LYS A 239 33.39 -12.77 -17.70
C LYS A 239 32.59 -11.59 -18.27
N PRO A 240 32.80 -11.15 -19.53
CA PRO A 240 32.02 -10.06 -20.11
C PRO A 240 30.51 -10.37 -20.15
N ALA A 241 30.13 -11.58 -20.57
CA ALA A 241 28.73 -11.97 -20.63
C ALA A 241 28.06 -11.99 -19.25
N PHE A 242 28.77 -12.44 -18.22
CA PHE A 242 28.30 -12.43 -16.84
C PHE A 242 28.12 -11.00 -16.30
N THR A 243 29.06 -10.10 -16.60
CA THR A 243 28.94 -8.67 -16.27
C THR A 243 27.79 -8.00 -17.01
N ASP A 244 27.59 -8.29 -18.30
CA ASP A 244 26.46 -7.77 -19.08
C ASP A 244 25.11 -8.22 -18.51
N LEU A 245 25.01 -9.48 -18.09
CA LEU A 245 23.83 -10.02 -17.41
C LEU A 245 23.60 -9.33 -16.06
N ALA A 246 24.67 -9.10 -15.29
CA ALA A 246 24.58 -8.36 -14.04
C ALA A 246 24.07 -6.93 -14.25
N HIS A 247 24.51 -6.24 -15.30
CA HIS A 247 23.99 -4.92 -15.67
C HIS A 247 22.55 -4.96 -16.14
N HIS A 248 22.18 -5.96 -16.94
CA HIS A 248 20.82 -6.11 -17.45
C HIS A 248 19.80 -6.31 -16.33
N HIS A 249 20.18 -7.07 -15.30
CA HIS A 249 19.33 -7.35 -14.13
C HIS A 249 19.61 -6.44 -12.94
N HIS A 250 20.53 -5.47 -13.06
CA HIS A 250 20.85 -4.56 -11.97
C HIS A 250 19.63 -3.70 -11.62
N VAL A 251 19.30 -3.70 -10.34
CA VAL A 251 18.21 -2.94 -9.76
C VAL A 251 18.71 -1.58 -9.34
N ASP A 252 18.13 -0.51 -9.91
CA ASP A 252 18.30 0.85 -9.40
C ASP A 252 17.33 1.05 -8.23
N GLU A 253 17.80 0.79 -7.00
CA GLU A 253 16.99 0.93 -5.78
C GLU A 253 16.42 2.35 -5.58
N SER A 254 16.95 3.36 -6.29
CA SER A 254 16.49 4.75 -6.23
C SER A 254 15.33 5.08 -7.19
N LYS A 255 14.98 4.16 -8.09
CA LYS A 255 13.86 4.31 -9.02
C LYS A 255 12.80 3.25 -8.75
N PRO A 256 11.52 3.58 -8.86
CA PRO A 256 10.50 2.53 -8.87
C PRO A 256 10.69 1.68 -10.15
N GLY A 257 10.73 0.36 -10.03
CA GLY A 257 10.81 -0.59 -11.15
C GLY A 257 10.58 -2.06 -10.76
N ASN A 258 10.45 -2.92 -11.77
CA ASN A 258 10.27 -4.37 -11.62
C ASN A 258 11.57 -5.07 -11.26
N HIS A 259 11.84 -5.15 -9.97
CA HIS A 259 13.11 -5.65 -9.50
C HIS A 259 13.00 -7.14 -9.16
N LYS A 260 13.50 -7.98 -10.06
CA LYS A 260 13.91 -9.35 -9.70
C LYS A 260 15.20 -9.22 -8.90
N ARG A 261 15.15 -9.49 -7.60
CA ARG A 261 16.32 -9.40 -6.71
C ARG A 261 17.26 -10.57 -6.99
N ILE A 262 18.21 -10.31 -7.88
CA ILE A 262 19.29 -11.23 -8.23
C ILE A 262 20.65 -10.59 -7.93
N ALA A 263 21.52 -11.33 -7.26
CA ALA A 263 22.91 -10.93 -7.07
C ALA A 263 23.83 -11.69 -8.05
N PHE A 264 24.77 -10.97 -8.63
CA PHE A 264 25.85 -11.53 -9.44
C PHE A 264 27.14 -11.44 -8.64
N VAL A 265 27.78 -12.58 -8.39
CA VAL A 265 28.94 -12.72 -7.52
C VAL A 265 30.11 -13.28 -8.33
N GLN A 266 31.31 -12.74 -8.15
CA GLN A 266 32.53 -13.27 -8.74
C GLN A 266 33.53 -13.68 -7.67
N VAL A 267 34.14 -14.86 -7.86
CA VAL A 267 35.20 -15.41 -7.02
C VAL A 267 36.41 -15.75 -7.90
N ASP A 268 37.49 -14.98 -7.76
CA ASP A 268 38.75 -15.25 -8.47
C ASP A 268 39.61 -16.28 -7.71
N SER A 269 40.13 -17.26 -8.43
CA SER A 269 40.97 -18.34 -7.90
C SER A 269 42.34 -17.82 -7.48
N ASN A 270 42.64 -17.85 -6.19
CA ASN A 270 43.94 -17.53 -5.61
C ASN A 270 44.11 -18.27 -4.27
N ALA A 271 45.23 -18.02 -3.56
CA ALA A 271 45.52 -18.70 -2.31
C ALA A 271 44.46 -18.46 -1.22
N SER A 272 43.89 -17.25 -1.13
CA SER A 272 42.92 -16.89 -0.10
C SER A 272 41.50 -17.42 -0.37
N THR A 273 41.16 -17.72 -1.63
CA THR A 273 39.85 -18.28 -2.01
C THR A 273 39.82 -19.80 -2.10
N SER A 274 40.94 -20.48 -1.88
CA SER A 274 41.06 -21.95 -1.99
C SER A 274 40.04 -22.73 -1.14
N SER A 275 39.76 -22.27 0.08
CA SER A 275 38.76 -22.86 0.97
C SER A 275 37.33 -22.64 0.47
N LEU A 276 37.03 -21.48 -0.14
CA LEU A 276 35.75 -21.15 -0.75
C LEU A 276 35.48 -22.02 -1.99
N PHE A 277 36.48 -22.23 -2.84
CA PHE A 277 36.40 -23.18 -3.96
C PHE A 277 36.13 -24.61 -3.48
N ALA A 278 36.85 -25.07 -2.45
CA ALA A 278 36.69 -26.42 -1.90
C ALA A 278 35.30 -26.63 -1.26
N GLN A 279 34.85 -25.70 -0.41
CA GLN A 279 33.54 -25.79 0.25
C GLN A 279 32.39 -25.66 -0.75
N SER A 280 32.57 -24.86 -1.80
CA SER A 280 31.62 -24.76 -2.90
C SER A 280 31.70 -25.94 -3.88
N SER A 281 32.55 -26.95 -3.63
CA SER A 281 32.74 -28.13 -4.50
C SER A 281 33.07 -27.77 -5.97
N VAL A 282 33.87 -26.71 -6.18
CA VAL A 282 34.29 -26.26 -7.51
C VAL A 282 35.70 -26.77 -7.82
N THR A 283 35.80 -27.64 -8.82
CA THR A 283 37.07 -28.28 -9.23
C THR A 283 37.65 -27.73 -10.54
N ALA A 284 36.91 -26.88 -11.26
CA ALA A 284 37.33 -26.31 -12.54
C ALA A 284 36.79 -24.88 -12.73
N THR A 285 37.51 -24.05 -13.47
CA THR A 285 37.09 -22.70 -13.85
C THR A 285 36.97 -22.56 -15.38
N PRO A 286 36.01 -21.78 -15.89
CA PRO A 286 34.94 -21.13 -15.14
C PRO A 286 33.84 -22.12 -14.73
N THR A 287 33.26 -21.91 -13.55
CA THR A 287 32.01 -22.57 -13.12
C THR A 287 31.09 -21.49 -12.58
N VAL A 288 29.86 -21.41 -13.08
CA VAL A 288 28.82 -20.57 -12.50
C VAL A 288 27.88 -21.46 -11.71
N LYS A 289 27.71 -21.18 -10.41
CA LYS A 289 26.70 -21.83 -9.57
C LYS A 289 25.52 -20.89 -9.39
N LEU A 290 24.31 -21.41 -9.58
CA LEU A 290 23.07 -20.68 -9.38
C LEU A 290 22.41 -21.15 -8.09
N TYR A 291 21.85 -20.21 -7.34
CA TYR A 291 21.21 -20.46 -6.06
C TYR A 291 19.84 -19.80 -6.03
N THR A 292 18.85 -20.56 -5.55
CA THR A 292 17.48 -20.11 -5.26
C THR A 292 17.24 -20.24 -3.76
N PHE A 293 16.84 -19.17 -3.09
CA PHE A 293 16.56 -19.13 -1.65
C PHE A 293 17.68 -19.80 -0.81
N GLY A 294 18.93 -19.46 -1.12
CA GLY A 294 20.13 -19.96 -0.44
C GLY A 294 20.52 -21.41 -0.77
N LYS A 295 19.77 -22.13 -1.61
CA LYS A 295 20.07 -23.51 -2.04
C LYS A 295 20.58 -23.52 -3.48
N GLU A 296 21.59 -24.33 -3.75
CA GLU A 296 22.11 -24.53 -5.11
C GLU A 296 21.01 -25.16 -5.98
N SER A 297 20.60 -24.46 -7.03
CA SER A 297 19.57 -24.92 -7.97
C SER A 297 20.17 -25.55 -9.23
N SER A 298 21.24 -24.98 -9.76
CA SER A 298 21.95 -25.50 -10.94
C SER A 298 23.38 -24.97 -11.04
N GLN A 299 24.17 -25.55 -11.96
CA GLN A 299 25.52 -25.10 -12.25
C GLN A 299 25.78 -25.15 -13.76
N VAL A 300 26.59 -24.22 -14.26
CA VAL A 300 27.07 -24.15 -15.64
C VAL A 300 28.59 -24.22 -15.61
N ARG A 301 29.19 -25.12 -16.39
CA ARG A 301 30.65 -25.35 -16.41
C ARG A 301 31.23 -24.97 -17.76
N GLY A 302 32.39 -24.32 -17.74
CA GLY A 302 33.05 -23.85 -18.97
C GLY A 302 32.45 -22.54 -19.49
N ALA A 303 32.89 -22.15 -20.69
CA ALA A 303 32.54 -20.86 -21.29
C ALA A 303 31.28 -20.92 -22.16
N ASP A 304 30.21 -21.53 -21.67
CA ASP A 304 28.92 -21.59 -22.38
C ASP A 304 27.98 -20.46 -21.93
N VAL A 305 27.93 -19.40 -22.74
CA VAL A 305 27.08 -18.24 -22.48
C VAL A 305 25.59 -18.54 -22.72
N GLY A 306 25.29 -19.46 -23.64
CA GLY A 306 23.89 -19.83 -23.95
C GLY A 306 23.28 -20.63 -22.80
N GLU A 307 24.02 -21.60 -22.28
CA GLU A 307 23.61 -22.37 -21.11
C GLU A 307 23.47 -21.48 -19.86
N LEU A 308 24.39 -20.52 -19.64
CA LEU A 308 24.28 -19.54 -18.55
C LEU A 308 22.99 -18.73 -18.63
N LYS A 309 22.63 -18.20 -19.80
CA LYS A 309 21.39 -17.42 -19.97
C LYS A 309 20.15 -18.27 -19.69
N ASN A 310 20.10 -19.48 -20.26
CA ASN A 310 18.97 -20.39 -20.03
C ASN A 310 18.83 -20.79 -18.56
N ALA A 311 19.94 -21.08 -17.88
CA ALA A 311 19.93 -21.45 -16.47
C ALA A 311 19.49 -20.28 -15.58
N LEU A 312 19.90 -19.04 -15.90
CA LEU A 312 19.42 -17.83 -15.23
C LEU A 312 17.93 -17.60 -15.47
N ASP A 313 17.45 -17.74 -16.71
CA ASP A 313 16.03 -17.56 -17.03
C ASP A 313 15.15 -18.59 -16.30
N LEU A 314 15.60 -19.85 -16.23
CA LEU A 314 14.93 -20.90 -15.47
C LEU A 314 14.88 -20.57 -13.98
N MET A 315 16.01 -20.20 -13.38
CA MET A 315 16.09 -19.77 -11.98
C MET A 315 15.15 -18.59 -11.69
N LEU A 316 15.15 -17.58 -12.56
CA LEU A 316 14.27 -16.41 -12.42
C LEU A 316 12.80 -16.77 -12.62
N SER A 317 12.47 -17.74 -13.46
CA SER A 317 11.09 -18.21 -13.64
C SER A 317 10.57 -19.06 -12.50
N GLU A 318 11.48 -19.79 -11.82
CA GLU A 318 11.19 -20.58 -10.63
C GLU A 318 10.90 -19.67 -9.42
N VAL A 319 11.74 -18.66 -9.22
CA VAL A 319 11.61 -17.71 -8.11
C VAL A 319 10.55 -16.63 -8.39
N TYR A 320 10.41 -16.23 -9.65
CA TYR A 320 9.48 -15.18 -10.07
C TYR A 320 8.60 -15.68 -11.24
N PRO A 321 7.55 -16.45 -10.95
CA PRO A 321 6.71 -17.06 -11.96
C PRO A 321 5.92 -16.02 -12.74
N THR A 322 5.79 -16.26 -14.05
CA THR A 322 4.91 -15.47 -14.92
C THR A 322 3.48 -15.53 -14.45
N HIS A 323 2.86 -14.36 -14.26
CA HIS A 323 1.47 -14.24 -13.82
C HIS A 323 0.55 -15.13 -14.70
N PRO A 324 -0.43 -15.86 -14.13
CA PRO A 324 -1.33 -16.76 -14.87
C PRO A 324 -1.87 -16.20 -16.19
N HIS A 325 -2.37 -14.97 -16.17
CA HIS A 325 -2.87 -14.29 -17.38
C HIS A 325 -1.84 -14.06 -18.50
N ALA A 326 -0.53 -14.08 -18.20
CA ALA A 326 0.51 -14.02 -19.24
C ALA A 326 0.62 -15.32 -20.05
N ARG A 327 0.05 -16.43 -19.55
CA ARG A 327 0.07 -17.75 -20.19
C ARG A 327 -1.20 -18.06 -20.99
N LEU A 328 -2.10 -17.08 -21.15
CA LEU A 328 -3.32 -17.26 -21.92
C LEU A 328 -2.99 -17.58 -23.39
N SER A 329 -3.57 -18.68 -23.88
CA SER A 329 -3.35 -19.16 -25.25
C SER A 329 -3.98 -18.27 -26.33
N LYS A 330 -4.98 -17.45 -25.95
CA LYS A 330 -5.65 -16.49 -26.83
C LYS A 330 -5.34 -15.06 -26.37
N PRO A 331 -4.97 -14.16 -27.30
CA PRO A 331 -4.79 -12.76 -26.95
C PRO A 331 -6.13 -12.11 -26.56
N LEU A 332 -6.11 -11.30 -25.50
CA LEU A 332 -7.25 -10.52 -25.00
C LEU A 332 -7.47 -9.30 -25.90
N LYS A 333 -8.27 -9.46 -26.96
CA LYS A 333 -8.43 -8.44 -28.02
C LYS A 333 -9.30 -7.26 -27.59
N GLY A 334 -10.31 -7.51 -26.77
CA GLY A 334 -11.17 -6.50 -26.17
C GLY A 334 -10.38 -5.63 -25.18
N LEU A 335 -9.55 -6.23 -24.33
CA LEU A 335 -8.67 -5.51 -23.40
C LEU A 335 -7.77 -4.50 -24.13
N GLN A 336 -7.16 -4.90 -25.25
CA GLN A 336 -6.28 -4.06 -26.06
C GLN A 336 -6.99 -2.85 -26.71
N SER A 337 -8.31 -2.90 -26.83
CA SER A 337 -9.12 -1.82 -27.42
C SER A 337 -9.64 -0.81 -26.39
N LEU A 338 -9.42 -1.05 -25.10
CA LEU A 338 -9.92 -0.16 -24.05
C LEU A 338 -9.22 1.21 -24.08
N PRO A 339 -9.92 2.29 -23.70
CA PRO A 339 -9.32 3.61 -23.58
C PRO A 339 -8.18 3.62 -22.55
N SER A 340 -7.07 4.28 -22.89
CA SER A 340 -5.91 4.46 -21.99
C SER A 340 -5.98 5.75 -21.16
N GLN A 341 -7.04 6.55 -21.31
CA GLN A 341 -7.21 7.83 -20.63
C GLN A 341 -8.44 7.78 -19.72
N PRO A 342 -8.37 8.39 -18.52
CA PRO A 342 -9.49 8.44 -17.62
C PRO A 342 -10.61 9.35 -18.16
N HIS A 343 -11.83 9.05 -17.78
CA HIS A 343 -13.02 9.83 -18.15
C HIS A 343 -13.27 10.96 -17.13
N LEU A 344 -13.77 12.10 -17.61
CA LEU A 344 -14.07 13.26 -16.78
C LEU A 344 -15.52 13.73 -16.98
N TYR A 345 -16.14 14.16 -15.88
CA TYR A 345 -17.38 14.93 -15.88
C TYR A 345 -17.04 16.43 -15.77
N SER A 346 -16.76 17.05 -16.90
CA SER A 346 -16.35 18.47 -17.00
C SER A 346 -17.50 19.45 -17.28
N SER A 347 -18.69 18.96 -17.64
CA SER A 347 -19.85 19.81 -17.96
C SER A 347 -20.16 20.77 -16.82
N THR A 348 -20.10 22.08 -17.08
CA THR A 348 -20.41 23.12 -16.09
C THR A 348 -21.92 23.40 -16.06
N PRO A 349 -22.59 23.32 -14.90
CA PRO A 349 -23.98 23.72 -14.75
C PRO A 349 -24.09 25.25 -14.80
N ASN A 350 -25.32 25.78 -14.82
CA ASN A 350 -25.53 27.21 -14.60
C ASN A 350 -25.19 27.57 -13.14
N LEU A 351 -24.01 28.15 -12.92
CA LEU A 351 -23.50 28.50 -11.59
C LEU A 351 -24.38 29.53 -10.87
N ASN A 352 -25.04 30.43 -11.62
CA ASN A 352 -26.01 31.36 -11.04
C ASN A 352 -27.25 30.63 -10.51
N SER A 353 -27.78 29.66 -11.26
CA SER A 353 -28.89 28.82 -10.78
C SER A 353 -28.50 27.95 -9.59
N LEU A 354 -27.25 27.49 -9.55
CA LEU A 354 -26.69 26.74 -8.42
C LEU A 354 -26.61 27.63 -7.17
N LEU A 355 -26.08 28.86 -7.30
CA LEU A 355 -26.05 29.85 -6.23
C LEU A 355 -27.46 30.22 -5.74
N GLN A 356 -28.43 30.40 -6.64
CA GLN A 356 -29.83 30.67 -6.27
C GLN A 356 -30.45 29.56 -5.42
N LYS A 357 -30.08 28.29 -5.65
CA LYS A 357 -30.53 27.17 -4.80
C LYS A 357 -29.96 27.28 -3.39
N ILE A 358 -28.67 27.63 -3.26
CA ILE A 358 -28.02 27.87 -1.97
C ILE A 358 -28.66 29.08 -1.27
N ASP A 359 -28.91 30.16 -2.01
CA ASP A 359 -29.57 31.37 -1.50
C ASP A 359 -30.96 31.07 -0.95
N THR A 360 -31.75 30.29 -1.71
CA THR A 360 -33.10 29.88 -1.30
C THR A 360 -33.05 29.01 -0.05
N MET A 361 -32.12 28.06 0.00
CA MET A 361 -31.90 27.17 1.14
C MET A 361 -31.53 27.97 2.40
N ILE A 362 -30.59 28.91 2.31
CA ILE A 362 -30.19 29.78 3.43
C ILE A 362 -31.34 30.72 3.85
N ALA A 363 -32.08 31.29 2.90
CA ALA A 363 -33.17 32.21 3.19
C ALA A 363 -34.36 31.55 3.90
N GLN A 364 -34.63 30.27 3.61
CA GLN A 364 -35.72 29.50 4.21
C GLN A 364 -35.36 28.93 5.59
N HIS A 365 -34.10 28.98 6.00
CA HIS A 365 -33.64 28.42 7.26
C HIS A 365 -33.94 29.34 8.46
N PRO A 366 -34.70 28.87 9.47
CA PRO A 366 -34.93 29.63 10.69
C PRO A 366 -33.69 29.57 11.59
N ALA A 367 -32.74 30.49 11.38
CA ALA A 367 -31.49 30.51 12.12
C ALA A 367 -31.70 30.57 13.65
N LYS A 368 -31.02 29.69 14.39
CA LYS A 368 -31.21 29.58 15.86
C LYS A 368 -30.58 30.73 16.64
N SER A 369 -29.63 31.44 16.03
CA SER A 369 -28.93 32.56 16.65
C SER A 369 -28.45 33.58 15.61
N PHE A 370 -28.09 34.78 16.08
CA PHE A 370 -27.44 35.79 15.24
C PHE A 370 -26.09 35.30 14.69
N ALA A 371 -25.34 34.54 15.49
CA ALA A 371 -24.07 33.95 15.08
C ALA A 371 -24.26 32.98 13.91
N GLU A 372 -25.20 32.03 14.03
CA GLU A 372 -25.53 31.09 12.95
C GLU A 372 -25.95 31.82 11.66
N LYS A 373 -26.74 32.89 11.78
CA LYS A 373 -27.13 33.71 10.63
C LYS A 373 -25.92 34.41 10.01
N ALA A 374 -25.01 34.95 10.82
CA ALA A 374 -23.80 35.62 10.33
C ALA A 374 -22.88 34.62 9.61
N ASP A 375 -22.65 33.45 10.21
CA ASP A 375 -21.85 32.38 9.63
C ASP A 375 -22.44 31.94 8.27
N LEU A 376 -23.76 31.78 8.17
CA LEU A 376 -24.40 31.39 6.90
C LEU A 376 -24.20 32.45 5.80
N GLN A 377 -24.20 33.73 6.17
CA GLN A 377 -23.88 34.80 5.23
C GLN A 377 -22.41 34.82 4.82
N VAL A 378 -21.49 34.47 5.72
CA VAL A 378 -20.07 34.28 5.38
C VAL A 378 -19.93 33.14 4.39
N ALA A 379 -20.52 31.97 4.65
CA ALA A 379 -20.48 30.83 3.74
C ALA A 379 -21.01 31.18 2.35
N ARG A 380 -22.18 31.83 2.28
CA ARG A 380 -22.75 32.34 1.03
C ARG A 380 -21.79 33.29 0.30
N LYS A 381 -21.19 34.25 1.02
CA LYS A 381 -20.25 35.22 0.44
C LYS A 381 -19.00 34.53 -0.10
N THR A 382 -18.45 33.55 0.61
CA THR A 382 -17.31 32.75 0.15
C THR A 382 -17.61 32.07 -1.19
N ILE A 383 -18.80 31.48 -1.33
CA ILE A 383 -19.24 30.86 -2.58
C ILE A 383 -19.40 31.89 -3.70
N ALA A 384 -20.18 32.95 -3.46
CA ALA A 384 -20.57 33.92 -4.48
C ALA A 384 -19.42 34.84 -4.93
N SER A 385 -18.52 35.21 -4.02
CA SER A 385 -17.47 36.21 -4.28
C SER A 385 -16.06 35.60 -4.43
N GLY A 386 -15.87 34.34 -4.06
CA GLY A 386 -14.58 33.66 -4.17
C GLY A 386 -14.64 32.42 -5.07
N TRP A 387 -15.44 31.44 -4.67
CA TRP A 387 -15.42 30.11 -5.28
C TRP A 387 -15.97 30.08 -6.72
N ILE A 388 -17.18 30.61 -6.95
CA ILE A 388 -17.79 30.66 -8.29
C ILE A 388 -16.96 31.49 -9.27
N PRO A 389 -16.52 32.73 -8.93
CA PRO A 389 -15.69 33.51 -9.83
C PRO A 389 -14.40 32.79 -10.24
N TRP A 390 -13.74 32.07 -9.32
CA TRP A 390 -12.56 31.27 -9.67
C TRP A 390 -12.91 30.14 -10.66
N LEU A 391 -14.01 29.41 -10.46
CA LEU A 391 -14.47 28.38 -11.39
C LEU A 391 -14.79 28.94 -12.79
N GLU A 392 -15.34 30.16 -12.86
CA GLU A 392 -15.58 30.83 -14.14
C GLU A 392 -14.27 31.20 -14.85
N THR A 393 -13.25 31.64 -14.10
CA THR A 393 -11.94 31.98 -14.69
C THR A 393 -11.14 30.77 -15.18
N THR A 394 -11.32 29.60 -14.57
CA THR A 394 -10.63 28.36 -14.97
C THR A 394 -11.26 27.71 -16.21
N ARG A 395 -12.48 28.09 -16.58
CA ARG A 395 -13.20 27.60 -17.78
C ARG A 395 -12.67 28.19 -19.09
N ASP A 396 -12.33 29.48 -19.08
CA ASP A 396 -11.95 30.22 -20.28
C ASP A 396 -10.43 30.08 -20.51
N SER A 397 -10.05 29.03 -21.23
CA SER A 397 -8.72 28.41 -21.39
C SER A 397 -7.55 29.27 -21.93
N LYS A 398 -7.48 30.59 -21.67
CA LYS A 398 -6.36 31.46 -22.11
C LYS A 398 -5.35 31.81 -21.00
N SER A 399 -5.71 31.65 -19.73
CA SER A 399 -4.77 31.72 -18.61
C SER A 399 -5.30 30.89 -17.44
N LYS A 400 -4.76 29.69 -17.21
CA LYS A 400 -5.07 28.91 -16.00
C LYS A 400 -4.55 29.69 -14.79
N LYS A 401 -5.44 30.40 -14.09
CA LYS A 401 -5.12 30.99 -12.78
C LYS A 401 -5.22 29.87 -11.76
N SER A 402 -4.13 29.64 -11.02
CA SER A 402 -4.13 28.72 -9.88
C SER A 402 -5.22 29.10 -8.89
N ALA A 403 -5.74 28.11 -8.16
CA ALA A 403 -6.65 28.38 -7.05
C ALA A 403 -6.05 29.41 -6.07
N PRO A 404 -6.86 30.36 -5.54
CA PRO A 404 -6.44 31.18 -4.42
C PRO A 404 -5.94 30.29 -3.27
N SER A 405 -4.86 30.70 -2.61
CA SER A 405 -4.16 29.86 -1.61
C SER A 405 -5.05 29.43 -0.43
N ASN A 406 -6.09 30.20 -0.11
CA ASN A 406 -7.03 29.91 0.97
C ASN A 406 -8.33 29.22 0.50
N LEU A 407 -8.53 29.00 -0.80
CA LEU A 407 -9.82 28.52 -1.33
C LEU A 407 -10.16 27.12 -0.82
N THR A 408 -9.17 26.23 -0.67
CA THR A 408 -9.37 24.88 -0.13
C THR A 408 -9.85 24.90 1.33
N ASP A 409 -9.28 25.79 2.15
CA ASP A 409 -9.63 25.92 3.56
C ASP A 409 -11.01 26.55 3.71
N GLU A 410 -11.29 27.61 2.95
CA GLU A 410 -12.57 28.29 2.97
C GLU A 410 -13.71 27.41 2.43
N SER A 411 -13.48 26.68 1.33
CA SER A 411 -14.45 25.69 0.83
C SER A 411 -14.69 24.54 1.81
N THR A 412 -13.66 24.13 2.55
CA THR A 412 -13.80 23.13 3.63
C THR A 412 -14.67 23.64 4.77
N LYS A 413 -14.46 24.88 5.23
CA LYS A 413 -15.31 25.52 6.26
C LYS A 413 -16.76 25.63 5.80
N VAL A 414 -16.97 26.08 4.56
CA VAL A 414 -18.31 26.14 3.93
C VAL A 414 -18.97 24.77 3.93
N ALA A 415 -18.27 23.73 3.48
CA ALA A 415 -18.82 22.38 3.42
C ALA A 415 -19.23 21.87 4.80
N LYS A 416 -18.36 22.07 5.81
CA LYS A 416 -18.62 21.70 7.20
C LYS A 416 -19.87 22.39 7.73
N GLN A 417 -19.88 23.71 7.67
CA GLN A 417 -20.97 24.52 8.20
C GLN A 417 -22.32 24.22 7.53
N LEU A 418 -22.36 24.11 6.20
CA LEU A 418 -23.61 23.80 5.50
C LEU A 418 -24.10 22.38 5.83
N SER A 419 -23.21 21.39 5.87
CA SER A 419 -23.58 20.00 6.18
C SER A 419 -24.07 19.79 7.62
N ASP A 420 -23.66 20.65 8.56
CA ASP A 420 -24.07 20.56 9.97
C ASP A 420 -25.46 21.18 10.21
N ILE A 421 -25.88 22.10 9.33
CA ILE A 421 -27.11 22.88 9.48
C ILE A 421 -28.24 22.31 8.61
N PHE A 422 -27.93 21.88 7.40
CA PHE A 422 -28.92 21.52 6.39
C PHE A 422 -29.03 20.01 6.17
N PRO A 423 -30.19 19.51 5.72
CA PRO A 423 -30.34 18.13 5.29
C PRO A 423 -29.34 17.79 4.17
N LEU A 424 -28.80 16.57 4.21
CA LEU A 424 -27.77 16.14 3.26
C LEU A 424 -28.24 16.24 1.81
N ASP A 425 -29.52 15.94 1.51
CA ASP A 425 -30.11 16.05 0.16
C ASP A 425 -29.93 17.46 -0.45
N ALA A 426 -29.82 18.51 0.38
CA ALA A 426 -29.60 19.89 -0.05
C ALA A 426 -28.14 20.22 -0.40
N MET A 427 -27.18 19.31 -0.15
CA MET A 427 -25.74 19.54 -0.34
C MET A 427 -25.25 19.29 -1.76
N PHE A 428 -26.10 18.79 -2.66
CA PHE A 428 -25.72 18.55 -4.06
C PHE A 428 -25.10 19.80 -4.75
N PRO A 429 -25.54 21.06 -4.52
CA PRO A 429 -24.92 22.23 -5.13
C PRO A 429 -23.45 22.39 -4.71
N THR A 430 -23.16 22.18 -3.42
CA THR A 430 -21.80 22.26 -2.86
C THR A 430 -20.92 21.14 -3.39
N LEU A 431 -21.44 19.91 -3.49
CA LEU A 431 -20.74 18.81 -4.15
C LEU A 431 -20.41 19.11 -5.62
N ASP A 432 -21.31 19.77 -6.34
CA ASP A 432 -21.12 20.09 -7.75
C ASP A 432 -20.04 21.18 -7.95
N LEU A 433 -19.90 22.11 -6.99
CA LEU A 433 -18.76 23.04 -6.95
C LEU A 433 -17.44 22.30 -6.73
N PHE A 434 -17.38 21.32 -5.82
CA PHE A 434 -16.19 20.48 -5.66
C PHE A 434 -15.90 19.65 -6.91
N ARG A 435 -16.93 19.07 -7.56
CA ARG A 435 -16.78 18.28 -8.80
C ARG A 435 -16.03 19.07 -9.87
N LEU A 436 -16.33 20.37 -10.00
CA LEU A 436 -15.64 21.26 -10.93
C LEU A 436 -14.25 21.65 -10.43
N SER A 437 -14.10 21.87 -9.12
CA SER A 437 -12.82 22.29 -8.51
C SER A 437 -11.72 21.24 -8.69
N VAL A 438 -12.08 19.95 -8.58
CA VAL A 438 -11.12 18.84 -8.71
C VAL A 438 -10.64 18.59 -10.14
N LEU A 439 -11.18 19.29 -11.14
CA LEU A 439 -10.63 19.30 -12.50
C LEU A 439 -9.29 20.05 -12.57
N ASP A 440 -8.98 20.86 -11.55
CA ASP A 440 -7.69 21.51 -11.39
C ASP A 440 -6.81 20.70 -10.42
N GLU A 441 -5.72 20.11 -10.94
CA GLU A 441 -4.82 19.28 -10.13
C GLU A 441 -4.16 20.03 -8.96
N SER A 442 -3.98 21.35 -9.06
CA SER A 442 -3.41 22.14 -7.96
C SER A 442 -4.39 22.26 -6.79
N PHE A 443 -5.70 22.33 -7.09
CA PHE A 443 -6.74 22.25 -6.08
C PHE A 443 -6.73 20.89 -5.39
N VAL A 444 -6.65 19.79 -6.15
CA VAL A 444 -6.59 18.43 -5.58
C VAL A 444 -5.36 18.27 -4.68
N ARG A 445 -4.18 18.65 -5.16
CA ARG A 445 -2.92 18.56 -4.41
C ARG A 445 -2.96 19.37 -3.11
N THR A 446 -3.61 20.54 -3.13
CA THR A 446 -3.75 21.39 -1.94
C THR A 446 -4.82 20.85 -0.99
N ALA A 447 -5.97 20.41 -1.51
CA ALA A 447 -7.08 19.90 -0.70
C ALA A 447 -6.72 18.60 0.05
N PHE A 448 -5.84 17.78 -0.53
CA PHE A 448 -5.33 16.55 0.08
C PHE A 448 -3.88 16.69 0.58
N ARG A 449 -3.40 17.93 0.76
CA ARG A 449 -2.14 18.19 1.46
C ARG A 449 -2.35 17.78 2.92
N GLN A 450 -1.65 16.73 3.37
CA GLN A 450 -1.97 15.98 4.58
C GLN A 450 -1.56 16.69 5.89
N PRO A 451 -2.51 17.03 6.77
CA PRO A 451 -2.34 16.89 8.21
C PRO A 451 -2.89 15.52 8.66
N ALA A 452 -2.24 14.87 9.62
CA ALA A 452 -2.73 13.60 10.17
C ALA A 452 -4.04 13.85 10.95
N VAL A 453 -5.18 13.43 10.37
CA VAL A 453 -6.50 13.56 10.99
C VAL A 453 -7.12 12.16 11.15
N ALA A 454 -7.56 11.84 12.37
CA ALA A 454 -8.13 10.53 12.70
C ALA A 454 -9.49 10.27 12.03
N ASP A 455 -10.37 11.28 11.99
CA ASP A 455 -11.68 11.17 11.34
C ASP A 455 -11.60 11.60 9.87
N ARG A 456 -12.01 10.70 8.97
CA ARG A 456 -12.12 10.95 7.52
C ARG A 456 -12.97 12.18 7.17
N ARG A 457 -13.93 12.56 8.02
CA ARG A 457 -14.83 13.72 7.82
C ARG A 457 -14.19 15.06 8.15
N ASP A 458 -13.04 15.06 8.82
CA ASP A 458 -12.30 16.27 9.19
C ASP A 458 -11.04 16.47 8.34
N ILE A 459 -10.77 15.60 7.36
CA ILE A 459 -9.64 15.76 6.42
C ILE A 459 -9.83 17.03 5.57
N ASN A 460 -10.95 17.14 4.86
CA ASN A 460 -11.32 18.31 4.06
C ASN A 460 -12.81 18.33 3.72
N GLY A 461 -13.29 19.39 3.05
CA GLY A 461 -14.70 19.51 2.66
C GLY A 461 -15.19 18.42 1.70
N ILE A 462 -14.31 17.90 0.83
CA ILE A 462 -14.62 16.83 -0.12
C ILE A 462 -14.90 15.52 0.62
N THR A 463 -13.93 15.07 1.41
CA THR A 463 -13.99 13.83 2.21
C THR A 463 -15.14 13.88 3.21
N ARG A 464 -15.43 15.04 3.81
CA ARG A 464 -16.62 15.24 4.65
C ARG A 464 -17.90 14.89 3.92
N LEU A 465 -18.18 15.57 2.80
CA LEU A 465 -19.43 15.40 2.08
C LEU A 465 -19.52 13.99 1.48
N LEU A 466 -18.43 13.46 0.92
CA LEU A 466 -18.39 12.08 0.41
C LEU A 466 -18.62 11.06 1.52
N SER A 467 -18.08 11.27 2.73
CA SER A 467 -18.33 10.36 3.87
C SER A 467 -19.80 10.35 4.29
N LEU A 468 -20.45 11.52 4.33
CA LEU A 468 -21.89 11.59 4.62
C LEU A 468 -22.73 10.91 3.53
N VAL A 469 -22.32 11.02 2.26
CA VAL A 469 -22.98 10.32 1.15
C VAL A 469 -22.73 8.81 1.23
N ALA A 470 -21.53 8.38 1.63
CA ALA A 470 -21.19 6.96 1.82
C ALA A 470 -22.10 6.32 2.86
N ASP A 471 -22.32 6.97 4.01
CA ASP A 471 -23.21 6.45 5.05
C ASP A 471 -24.65 6.22 4.54
N VAL A 472 -25.15 7.09 3.66
CA VAL A 472 -26.49 7.00 3.07
C VAL A 472 -26.52 5.91 1.99
N ALA A 473 -25.50 5.82 1.15
CA ALA A 473 -25.40 4.82 0.10
C ALA A 473 -25.26 3.40 0.69
N PHE A 474 -24.42 3.23 1.72
CA PHE A 474 -24.22 1.97 2.42
C PHE A 474 -25.51 1.44 3.07
N LYS A 475 -26.34 2.34 3.62
CA LYS A 475 -27.66 1.99 4.18
C LYS A 475 -28.72 1.67 3.13
N GLY A 476 -28.41 1.83 1.85
CA GLY A 476 -29.38 1.63 0.76
C GLY A 476 -30.50 2.68 0.75
N GLU A 477 -30.24 3.89 1.25
CA GLU A 477 -31.23 4.97 1.29
C GLU A 477 -31.41 5.63 -0.09
N TRP A 478 -32.08 4.90 -0.99
CA TRP A 478 -32.35 5.34 -2.36
C TRP A 478 -33.67 6.12 -2.42
N SER A 479 -33.60 7.45 -2.57
CA SER A 479 -34.79 8.28 -2.78
C SER A 479 -34.63 9.20 -3.98
N ALA A 480 -35.75 9.58 -4.59
CA ALA A 480 -35.76 10.57 -5.67
C ALA A 480 -35.18 11.93 -5.22
N SER A 481 -35.36 12.30 -3.94
CA SER A 481 -34.78 13.52 -3.35
C SER A 481 -33.26 13.47 -3.25
N LYS A 482 -32.68 12.29 -3.00
CA LYS A 482 -31.23 12.05 -2.88
C LYS A 482 -30.55 11.83 -4.22
N ARG A 483 -31.29 11.52 -5.28
CA ARG A 483 -30.72 11.24 -6.61
C ARG A 483 -29.72 12.32 -7.10
N PRO A 484 -29.99 13.64 -7.02
CA PRO A 484 -29.01 14.65 -7.43
C PRO A 484 -27.71 14.61 -6.62
N LEU A 485 -27.81 14.32 -5.32
CA LEU A 485 -26.67 14.20 -4.42
C LEU A 485 -25.80 12.99 -4.79
N LEU A 486 -26.41 11.80 -4.88
CA LEU A 486 -25.73 10.54 -5.20
C LEU A 486 -25.05 10.61 -6.57
N LEU A 487 -25.75 11.12 -7.58
CA LEU A 487 -25.20 11.28 -8.93
C LEU A 487 -24.02 12.24 -8.95
N THR A 488 -24.10 13.35 -8.21
CA THR A 488 -23.01 14.34 -8.16
C THR A 488 -21.81 13.80 -7.39
N ALA A 489 -22.03 13.03 -6.32
CA ALA A 489 -20.96 12.34 -5.60
C ALA A 489 -20.21 11.33 -6.48
N ALA A 490 -20.94 10.50 -7.24
CA ALA A 490 -20.35 9.56 -8.20
C ALA A 490 -19.48 10.27 -9.25
N ARG A 491 -19.95 11.42 -9.76
CA ARG A 491 -19.20 12.24 -10.74
C ARG A 491 -17.99 12.94 -10.13
N LEU A 492 -18.10 13.41 -8.89
CA LEU A 492 -16.97 13.98 -8.14
C LEU A 492 -15.89 12.92 -7.93
N LEU A 493 -16.26 11.73 -7.45
CA LEU A 493 -15.35 10.59 -7.32
C LEU A 493 -14.71 10.20 -8.65
N THR A 494 -15.47 10.23 -9.75
CA THR A 494 -14.92 9.95 -11.09
C THR A 494 -13.82 10.95 -11.46
N ASN A 495 -14.03 12.25 -11.23
CA ASN A 495 -13.03 13.27 -11.51
C ASN A 495 -11.81 13.15 -10.58
N LEU A 496 -12.02 12.80 -9.30
CA LEU A 496 -10.93 12.51 -8.38
C LEU A 496 -10.11 11.29 -8.84
N ALA A 497 -10.76 10.19 -9.23
CA ALA A 497 -10.10 8.99 -9.74
C ALA A 497 -9.34 9.22 -11.07
N ALA A 498 -9.61 10.33 -11.77
CA ALA A 498 -8.85 10.74 -12.94
C ALA A 498 -7.61 11.59 -12.60
N SER A 499 -7.42 11.98 -11.33
CA SER A 499 -6.36 12.87 -10.88
C SER A 499 -5.21 12.07 -10.27
N ALA A 500 -4.02 12.12 -10.87
CA ALA A 500 -2.84 11.43 -10.35
C ALA A 500 -2.50 11.81 -8.89
N PRO A 501 -2.54 13.10 -8.47
CA PRO A 501 -2.37 13.46 -7.05
C PRO A 501 -3.36 12.79 -6.10
N PHE A 502 -4.61 12.54 -6.54
CA PHE A 502 -5.60 11.85 -5.70
C PHE A 502 -5.31 10.35 -5.63
N VAL A 503 -4.82 9.76 -6.72
CA VAL A 503 -4.45 8.35 -6.71
C VAL A 503 -3.28 8.09 -5.75
N GLU A 504 -2.26 8.95 -5.74
CA GLU A 504 -1.18 8.92 -4.73
C GLU A 504 -1.71 8.98 -3.28
N VAL A 505 -2.82 9.71 -3.06
CA VAL A 505 -3.44 9.84 -1.74
C VAL A 505 -4.17 8.56 -1.32
N ILE A 506 -4.92 7.89 -2.20
CA ILE A 506 -5.57 6.61 -1.84
C ILE A 506 -4.54 5.50 -1.58
N GLU A 507 -3.37 5.55 -2.19
CA GLU A 507 -2.30 4.60 -1.90
C GLU A 507 -1.68 4.82 -0.52
N SER A 508 -1.53 6.08 -0.11
CA SER A 508 -0.83 6.46 1.12
C SER A 508 -1.73 6.68 2.34
N HIS A 509 -3.05 6.89 2.15
CA HIS A 509 -3.96 7.28 3.22
C HIS A 509 -5.17 6.36 3.33
N GLU A 510 -5.19 5.52 4.38
CA GLU A 510 -6.20 4.48 4.60
C GLU A 510 -7.64 5.02 4.66
N ASN A 511 -7.88 6.08 5.43
CA ASN A 511 -9.22 6.67 5.53
C ASN A 511 -9.81 7.13 4.18
N VAL A 512 -8.98 7.71 3.31
CA VAL A 512 -9.42 8.17 1.98
C VAL A 512 -9.62 6.96 1.06
N ARG A 513 -8.71 5.98 1.11
CA ARG A 513 -8.84 4.69 0.40
C ARG A 513 -10.14 3.99 0.74
N ASN A 514 -10.41 3.76 2.02
CA ASN A 514 -11.60 3.06 2.50
C ASN A 514 -12.87 3.81 2.10
N LEU A 515 -12.87 5.15 2.21
CA LEU A 515 -14.00 5.97 1.74
C LEU A 515 -14.24 5.83 0.23
N THR A 516 -13.19 5.85 -0.59
CA THR A 516 -13.31 5.68 -2.04
C THR A 516 -13.85 4.30 -2.39
N LEU A 517 -13.36 3.24 -1.76
CA LEU A 517 -13.83 1.87 -1.96
C LEU A 517 -15.31 1.73 -1.57
N GLU A 518 -15.64 2.09 -0.32
CA GLU A 518 -16.99 1.99 0.25
C GLU A 518 -18.01 2.74 -0.61
N LEU A 519 -17.71 3.98 -0.98
CA LEU A 519 -18.65 4.81 -1.73
C LEU A 519 -18.78 4.33 -3.19
N THR A 520 -17.68 3.94 -3.85
CA THR A 520 -17.74 3.46 -5.24
C THR A 520 -18.53 2.15 -5.33
N THR A 521 -18.24 1.18 -4.46
CA THR A 521 -18.94 -0.11 -4.41
C THR A 521 -20.42 0.06 -4.06
N SER A 522 -20.75 0.93 -3.10
CA SER A 522 -22.15 1.22 -2.76
C SER A 522 -22.93 1.86 -3.92
N LEU A 523 -22.31 2.80 -4.65
CA LEU A 523 -22.97 3.49 -5.77
C LEU A 523 -23.10 2.62 -7.03
N LEU A 524 -22.23 1.63 -7.22
CA LEU A 524 -22.37 0.61 -8.27
C LEU A 524 -23.67 -0.19 -8.12
N LEU A 525 -24.15 -0.38 -6.88
CA LEU A 525 -25.36 -1.13 -6.55
C LEU A 525 -26.62 -0.25 -6.47
N CYS A 526 -26.52 1.05 -6.80
CA CYS A 526 -27.67 1.95 -6.76
C CYS A 526 -28.75 1.52 -7.79
N PRO A 527 -30.06 1.57 -7.46
CA PRO A 527 -31.11 1.23 -8.43
C PRO A 527 -31.28 2.27 -9.56
N ASP A 528 -30.73 3.49 -9.41
CA ASP A 528 -30.79 4.51 -10.47
C ASP A 528 -29.69 4.30 -11.52
N ALA A 529 -30.09 4.07 -12.77
CA ALA A 529 -29.18 3.80 -13.89
C ALA A 529 -28.13 4.89 -14.12
N THR A 530 -28.48 6.17 -13.90
CA THR A 530 -27.54 7.27 -14.13
C THR A 530 -26.49 7.37 -13.03
N VAL A 531 -26.85 7.05 -11.79
CA VAL A 531 -25.91 6.94 -10.67
C VAL A 531 -24.97 5.76 -10.89
N ARG A 532 -25.50 4.58 -11.24
CA ARG A 532 -24.66 3.41 -11.59
C ARG A 532 -23.71 3.70 -12.73
N SER A 533 -24.18 4.36 -13.79
CA SER A 533 -23.34 4.73 -14.94
C SER A 533 -22.16 5.61 -14.52
N ALA A 534 -22.38 6.59 -13.63
CA ALA A 534 -21.31 7.41 -13.08
C ALA A 534 -20.37 6.61 -12.17
N ALA A 535 -20.90 5.71 -11.33
CA ALA A 535 -20.09 4.83 -10.48
C ALA A 535 -19.23 3.85 -11.30
N ALA A 536 -19.77 3.25 -12.37
CA ALA A 536 -19.05 2.42 -13.32
C ALA A 536 -17.89 3.16 -13.99
N THR A 537 -18.08 4.47 -14.24
CA THR A 537 -17.02 5.32 -14.80
C THR A 537 -15.92 5.60 -13.78
N CYS A 538 -16.28 5.81 -12.51
CA CYS A 538 -15.30 5.92 -11.43
C CYS A 538 -14.50 4.62 -11.27
N ALA A 539 -15.18 3.47 -11.21
CA ALA A 539 -14.53 2.16 -11.11
C ALA A 539 -13.61 1.88 -12.30
N PHE A 540 -14.01 2.26 -13.52
CA PHE A 540 -13.14 2.18 -14.71
C PHE A 540 -11.88 3.05 -14.56
N ASN A 541 -12.00 4.30 -14.11
CA ASN A 541 -10.82 5.16 -13.89
C ASN A 541 -9.87 4.59 -12.84
N LEU A 542 -10.41 4.07 -11.72
CA LEU A 542 -9.62 3.40 -10.69
C LEU A 542 -8.90 2.17 -11.25
N ALA A 543 -9.64 1.29 -11.94
CA ALA A 543 -9.07 0.08 -12.54
C ALA A 543 -8.02 0.40 -13.63
N LEU A 544 -8.21 1.48 -14.39
CA LEU A 544 -7.26 1.94 -15.39
C LEU A 544 -5.90 2.31 -14.75
N HIS A 545 -5.93 3.04 -13.63
CA HIS A 545 -4.71 3.41 -12.91
C HIS A 545 -4.00 2.18 -12.34
N GLN A 546 -4.77 1.29 -11.69
CA GLN A 546 -4.21 0.05 -11.16
C GLN A 546 -3.60 -0.83 -12.26
N HIS A 547 -4.29 -0.97 -13.39
CA HIS A 547 -3.83 -1.79 -14.51
C HIS A 547 -2.56 -1.24 -15.17
N ALA A 548 -2.47 0.09 -15.32
CA ALA A 548 -1.28 0.75 -15.84
C ALA A 548 -0.02 0.45 -15.01
N GLU A 549 -0.17 0.23 -13.71
CA GLU A 549 0.91 -0.12 -12.79
C GLU A 549 1.20 -1.63 -12.71
N ARG A 550 0.28 -2.48 -13.19
CA ARG A 550 0.37 -3.95 -13.08
C ARG A 550 1.12 -4.63 -14.23
N ALA A 551 1.13 -4.03 -15.42
CA ALA A 551 1.92 -4.54 -16.54
C ALA A 551 3.41 -4.65 -16.16
N GLU A 552 3.85 -3.78 -15.25
CA GLU A 552 5.15 -3.84 -14.63
C GLU A 552 5.18 -5.00 -13.58
N TRP A 553 4.26 -5.08 -12.63
CA TRP A 553 4.31 -6.02 -11.48
C TRP A 553 4.44 -7.55 -11.73
N ILE A 554 4.32 -8.03 -12.97
CA ILE A 554 4.52 -9.44 -13.30
C ILE A 554 5.97 -9.82 -12.98
N ASN A 555 6.18 -10.73 -12.02
CA ASN A 555 7.48 -11.27 -11.59
C ASN A 555 8.29 -10.41 -10.57
N ARG A 556 7.64 -9.63 -9.70
CA ARG A 556 8.31 -8.87 -8.63
C ARG A 556 8.64 -9.76 -7.40
N ASP A 557 9.71 -9.42 -6.68
CA ASP A 557 9.97 -9.93 -5.33
C ASP A 557 8.95 -9.38 -4.31
N PRO A 558 8.19 -10.23 -3.60
CA PRO A 558 7.28 -9.81 -2.52
C PRO A 558 7.97 -8.97 -1.43
N GLN A 559 9.28 -9.13 -1.25
CA GLN A 559 10.10 -8.38 -0.31
C GLN A 559 10.80 -7.15 -0.91
N ALA A 560 10.77 -6.95 -2.25
CA ALA A 560 11.29 -5.72 -2.82
C ALA A 560 10.48 -4.52 -2.31
N PRO A 561 11.09 -3.33 -2.14
CA PRO A 561 10.37 -2.12 -1.74
C PRO A 561 9.18 -1.87 -2.69
N PRO A 562 7.99 -1.50 -2.18
CA PRO A 562 6.87 -1.17 -3.04
C PRO A 562 7.20 0.02 -3.93
N MET A 563 7.11 -0.17 -5.25
CA MET A 563 6.98 0.93 -6.20
C MET A 563 5.81 1.85 -5.81
N LEU A 564 5.73 3.01 -6.48
CA LEU A 564 4.46 3.68 -6.80
C LEU A 564 3.62 2.77 -7.71
N GLY A 565 3.25 1.59 -7.23
CA GLY A 565 2.33 0.67 -7.89
C GLY A 565 1.30 0.21 -6.88
N SER A 566 0.07 0.03 -7.35
CA SER A 566 -1.17 -0.03 -6.58
C SER A 566 -1.01 -0.71 -5.22
N ARG A 567 -0.94 0.12 -4.16
CA ARG A 567 -0.85 -0.32 -2.75
C ARG A 567 -2.21 -0.52 -2.09
N LEU A 568 -3.24 -0.74 -2.89
CA LEU A 568 -4.62 -0.70 -2.39
C LEU A 568 -4.99 -1.96 -1.59
N GLY A 569 -4.25 -3.05 -1.78
CA GLY A 569 -4.31 -4.25 -0.96
C GLY A 569 -5.41 -5.24 -1.34
N GLU A 570 -5.39 -6.41 -0.69
CA GLU A 570 -6.27 -7.54 -0.99
C GLU A 570 -7.76 -7.20 -0.82
N THR A 571 -8.11 -6.52 0.26
CA THR A 571 -9.50 -6.11 0.56
C THR A 571 -10.06 -5.23 -0.53
N TRP A 572 -9.26 -4.28 -1.04
CA TRP A 572 -9.67 -3.42 -2.14
C TRP A 572 -9.97 -4.23 -3.39
N GLU A 573 -9.08 -5.14 -3.79
CA GLU A 573 -9.28 -5.92 -5.00
C GLU A 573 -10.47 -6.89 -4.89
N SER A 574 -10.66 -7.51 -3.74
CA SER A 574 -11.78 -8.44 -3.52
C SER A 574 -13.13 -7.72 -3.48
N GLU A 575 -13.25 -6.61 -2.75
CA GLU A 575 -14.50 -5.86 -2.64
C GLU A 575 -14.88 -5.19 -3.97
N MET A 576 -13.91 -4.59 -4.67
CA MET A 576 -14.16 -3.95 -5.96
C MET A 576 -14.55 -4.99 -7.03
N ALA A 577 -13.85 -6.14 -7.10
CA ALA A 577 -14.17 -7.20 -8.05
C ALA A 577 -15.58 -7.78 -7.84
N SER A 578 -15.96 -8.08 -6.59
CA SER A 578 -17.30 -8.60 -6.27
C SER A 578 -18.41 -7.58 -6.54
N ALA A 579 -18.20 -6.30 -6.19
CA ALA A 579 -19.16 -5.24 -6.49
C ALA A 579 -19.33 -5.01 -8.00
N LEU A 580 -18.23 -5.04 -8.77
CA LEU A 580 -18.26 -4.93 -10.22
C LEU A 580 -19.00 -6.12 -10.87
N LEU A 581 -18.73 -7.35 -10.42
CA LEU A 581 -19.45 -8.53 -10.89
C LEU A 581 -20.95 -8.40 -10.63
N GLN A 582 -21.34 -8.03 -9.41
CA GLN A 582 -22.75 -7.86 -9.07
C GLN A 582 -23.41 -6.74 -9.89
N ALA A 583 -22.69 -5.65 -10.18
CA ALA A 583 -23.17 -4.58 -11.03
C ALA A 583 -23.34 -5.01 -12.49
N ILE A 584 -22.44 -5.86 -13.02
CA ILE A 584 -22.56 -6.45 -14.37
C ILE A 584 -23.84 -7.29 -14.46
N ILE A 585 -24.07 -8.17 -13.47
CA ILE A 585 -25.26 -9.04 -13.41
C ILE A 585 -26.55 -8.22 -13.37
N ASN A 586 -26.54 -7.11 -12.62
CA ASN A 586 -27.73 -6.28 -12.43
C ASN A 586 -28.00 -5.32 -13.60
N GLU A 587 -27.04 -5.09 -14.51
CA GLU A 587 -27.18 -4.09 -15.56
C GLU A 587 -28.06 -4.60 -16.71
N SER A 588 -29.21 -3.96 -16.88
CA SER A 588 -30.23 -4.34 -17.86
C SER A 588 -30.73 -3.16 -18.70
N GLU A 589 -30.25 -1.94 -18.44
CA GLU A 589 -30.80 -0.71 -19.01
C GLU A 589 -29.87 -0.06 -20.04
N SER A 590 -28.55 -0.14 -19.86
CA SER A 590 -27.56 0.62 -20.63
C SER A 590 -26.37 -0.24 -21.07
N ASP A 591 -26.24 -0.44 -22.38
CA ASP A 591 -25.11 -1.15 -22.98
C ASP A 591 -23.78 -0.40 -22.79
N GLU A 592 -23.80 0.93 -22.73
CA GLU A 592 -22.62 1.74 -22.40
C GLU A 592 -22.20 1.59 -20.93
N THR A 593 -23.15 1.47 -20.01
CA THR A 593 -22.85 1.21 -18.60
C THR A 593 -22.28 -0.20 -18.46
N LEU A 594 -22.91 -1.19 -19.08
CA LEU A 594 -22.41 -2.57 -19.09
C LEU A 594 -20.99 -2.64 -19.66
N HIS A 595 -20.72 -1.96 -20.77
CA HIS A 595 -19.37 -1.88 -21.33
C HIS A 595 -18.35 -1.34 -20.31
N ARG A 596 -18.67 -0.24 -19.61
CA ARG A 596 -17.77 0.34 -18.58
C ARG A 596 -17.53 -0.61 -17.42
N LEU A 597 -18.56 -1.32 -16.97
CA LEU A 597 -18.47 -2.30 -15.89
C LEU A 597 -17.58 -3.49 -16.27
N VAL A 598 -17.80 -4.06 -17.45
CA VAL A 598 -16.97 -5.17 -17.96
C VAL A 598 -15.54 -4.70 -18.16
N ALA A 599 -15.33 -3.51 -18.75
CA ALA A 599 -13.99 -2.95 -18.91
C ALA A 599 -13.27 -2.75 -17.57
N ALA A 600 -13.97 -2.20 -16.58
CA ALA A 600 -13.43 -2.01 -15.23
C ALA A 600 -13.05 -3.35 -14.60
N LEU A 601 -13.93 -4.37 -14.65
CA LEU A 601 -13.62 -5.68 -14.06
C LEU A 601 -12.46 -6.37 -14.78
N THR A 602 -12.44 -6.35 -16.12
CA THR A 602 -11.35 -6.92 -16.92
C THR A 602 -10.01 -6.27 -16.56
N LEU A 603 -9.93 -4.93 -16.50
CA LEU A 603 -8.72 -4.21 -16.08
C LEU A 603 -8.35 -4.55 -14.62
N HIS A 604 -9.36 -4.64 -13.75
CA HIS A 604 -9.20 -4.83 -12.32
C HIS A 604 -8.77 -6.25 -11.92
N ILE A 605 -9.06 -7.29 -12.72
CA ILE A 605 -8.55 -8.65 -12.44
C ILE A 605 -7.33 -8.99 -13.28
N HIS A 606 -7.17 -8.40 -14.47
CA HIS A 606 -6.03 -8.66 -15.33
C HIS A 606 -4.73 -8.23 -14.64
N LEU A 607 -3.91 -9.23 -14.28
CA LEU A 607 -2.62 -9.10 -13.61
C LEU A 607 -2.76 -8.67 -12.14
N SER A 608 -3.89 -9.02 -11.51
CA SER A 608 -4.11 -8.86 -10.08
C SER A 608 -3.10 -9.68 -9.29
N GLN A 609 -2.48 -9.06 -8.29
CA GLN A 609 -1.47 -9.69 -7.42
C GLN A 609 -2.10 -10.74 -6.52
N PHE A 610 -3.37 -10.53 -6.17
CA PHE A 610 -4.16 -11.38 -5.31
C PHE A 610 -5.03 -12.35 -6.11
N TRP A 611 -4.77 -12.50 -7.41
CA TRP A 611 -5.55 -13.38 -8.29
C TRP A 611 -5.57 -14.82 -7.78
N GLN A 612 -4.41 -15.40 -7.45
CA GLN A 612 -4.32 -16.79 -6.99
C GLN A 612 -4.82 -16.97 -5.56
N ASP A 613 -4.53 -16.00 -4.68
CA ASP A 613 -4.74 -16.15 -3.24
C ASP A 613 -6.18 -15.83 -2.80
N SER A 614 -6.84 -14.85 -3.44
CA SER A 614 -8.16 -14.39 -2.99
C SER A 614 -9.13 -14.03 -4.10
N VAL A 615 -8.76 -13.17 -5.05
CA VAL A 615 -9.68 -12.61 -6.06
C VAL A 615 -10.23 -13.70 -6.99
N GLY A 616 -9.37 -14.57 -7.51
CA GLY A 616 -9.75 -15.68 -8.38
C GLY A 616 -10.66 -16.69 -7.69
N PRO A 617 -10.24 -17.29 -6.54
CA PRO A 617 -11.09 -18.21 -5.78
C PRO A 617 -12.43 -17.60 -5.36
N MET A 618 -12.46 -16.33 -4.95
CA MET A 618 -13.69 -15.63 -4.60
C MET A 618 -14.63 -15.51 -5.82
N LEU A 619 -14.12 -15.08 -6.98
CA LEU A 619 -14.93 -14.97 -8.20
C LEU A 619 -15.42 -16.33 -8.69
N GLN A 620 -14.66 -17.40 -8.48
CA GLN A 620 -15.11 -18.77 -8.76
C GLN A 620 -16.29 -19.16 -7.85
N VAL A 621 -16.20 -18.89 -6.55
CA VAL A 621 -17.30 -19.15 -5.59
C VAL A 621 -18.57 -18.35 -5.93
N LEU A 622 -18.41 -17.17 -6.54
CA LEU A 622 -19.52 -16.34 -7.01
C LEU A 622 -20.07 -16.74 -8.39
N ASP A 623 -19.64 -17.88 -8.95
CA ASP A 623 -20.01 -18.35 -10.29
C ASP A 623 -19.81 -17.28 -11.38
N ALA A 624 -18.76 -16.45 -11.23
CA ALA A 624 -18.55 -15.27 -12.06
C ALA A 624 -18.44 -15.62 -13.55
N GLN A 625 -17.82 -16.75 -13.89
CA GLN A 625 -17.66 -17.19 -15.27
C GLN A 625 -19.01 -17.42 -15.94
N ASP A 626 -19.90 -18.16 -15.28
CA ASP A 626 -21.24 -18.47 -15.80
C ASP A 626 -22.10 -17.21 -15.87
N ALA A 627 -22.05 -16.37 -14.83
CA ALA A 627 -22.77 -15.11 -14.80
C ALA A 627 -22.38 -14.16 -15.96
N VAL A 628 -21.08 -14.05 -16.27
CA VAL A 628 -20.56 -13.26 -17.39
C VAL A 628 -20.91 -13.90 -18.73
N ALA A 629 -20.86 -15.23 -18.83
CA ALA A 629 -21.29 -15.95 -20.04
C ALA A 629 -22.78 -15.75 -20.33
N ASP A 630 -23.64 -15.82 -19.32
CA ASP A 630 -25.07 -15.54 -19.43
C ASP A 630 -25.31 -14.09 -19.89
N THR A 631 -24.58 -13.14 -19.30
CA THR A 631 -24.65 -11.72 -19.68
C THR A 631 -24.30 -11.52 -21.15
N ARG A 632 -23.28 -12.23 -21.64
CA ARG A 632 -22.83 -12.22 -23.05
C ARG A 632 -23.89 -12.74 -24.02
N HIS A 633 -24.81 -13.59 -23.56
CA HIS A 633 -25.96 -14.04 -24.33
C HIS A 633 -27.24 -13.22 -24.10
N GLY A 634 -27.20 -12.25 -23.18
CA GLY A 634 -28.34 -11.42 -22.79
C GLY A 634 -28.87 -10.49 -23.88
N GLN A 635 -30.12 -10.06 -23.71
CA GLN A 635 -30.80 -9.17 -24.67
C GLN A 635 -30.04 -7.86 -24.86
N LEU A 636 -29.56 -7.25 -23.77
CA LEU A 636 -28.84 -5.97 -23.80
C LEU A 636 -27.62 -5.99 -24.76
N VAL A 637 -26.85 -7.09 -24.75
CA VAL A 637 -25.69 -7.28 -25.64
C VAL A 637 -26.15 -7.56 -27.07
N THR A 638 -27.13 -8.45 -27.24
CA THR A 638 -27.57 -8.87 -28.57
C THR A 638 -28.26 -7.78 -29.39
N SER A 639 -28.92 -6.82 -28.72
CA SER A 639 -29.55 -5.65 -29.35
C SER A 639 -28.66 -4.41 -29.45
N SER A 640 -27.48 -4.41 -28.82
CA SER A 640 -26.58 -3.25 -28.80
C SER A 640 -26.02 -2.91 -30.19
N ALA A 641 -25.92 -1.62 -30.50
CA ALA A 641 -25.20 -1.14 -31.69
C ALA A 641 -23.69 -1.46 -31.63
N LYS A 642 -23.14 -1.63 -30.42
CA LYS A 642 -21.74 -2.00 -30.14
C LYS A 642 -21.57 -3.49 -29.82
N LYS A 643 -22.54 -4.33 -30.20
CA LYS A 643 -22.55 -5.79 -29.91
C LYS A 643 -21.20 -6.47 -30.12
N GLN A 644 -20.50 -6.19 -31.22
CA GLN A 644 -19.22 -6.85 -31.53
C GLN A 644 -18.13 -6.51 -30.51
N GLU A 645 -18.03 -5.24 -30.10
CA GLU A 645 -17.06 -4.76 -29.12
C GLU A 645 -17.39 -5.34 -27.74
N LEU A 646 -18.66 -5.22 -27.31
CA LEU A 646 -19.13 -5.71 -26.03
C LEU A 646 -19.00 -7.24 -25.90
N SER A 647 -19.33 -7.98 -26.96
CA SER A 647 -19.17 -9.45 -26.99
C SER A 647 -17.70 -9.84 -26.86
N ARG A 648 -16.79 -9.14 -27.54
CA ARG A 648 -15.35 -9.43 -27.45
C ARG A 648 -14.82 -9.20 -26.03
N LEU A 649 -15.24 -8.10 -25.40
CA LEU A 649 -14.77 -7.77 -24.05
C LEU A 649 -15.32 -8.77 -23.00
N LEU A 650 -16.56 -9.22 -23.16
CA LEU A 650 -17.13 -10.28 -22.33
C LEU A 650 -16.44 -11.63 -22.57
N ASP A 651 -16.15 -11.97 -23.83
CA ASP A 651 -15.41 -13.19 -24.17
C ASP A 651 -13.98 -13.17 -23.53
N ASP A 652 -13.31 -12.01 -23.55
CA ASP A 652 -12.01 -11.82 -22.87
C ASP A 652 -12.14 -12.01 -21.34
N LEU A 653 -13.20 -11.46 -20.74
CA LEU A 653 -13.45 -11.59 -19.30
C LEU A 653 -13.72 -13.05 -18.90
N VAL A 654 -14.51 -13.79 -19.69
CA VAL A 654 -14.72 -15.24 -19.48
C VAL A 654 -13.40 -16.00 -19.53
N VAL A 655 -12.53 -15.68 -20.50
CA VAL A 655 -11.20 -16.31 -20.61
C VAL A 655 -10.36 -16.03 -19.37
N LEU A 656 -10.35 -14.80 -18.85
CA LEU A 656 -9.65 -14.47 -17.61
C LEU A 656 -10.17 -15.27 -16.42
N LEU A 657 -11.49 -15.32 -16.24
CA LEU A 657 -12.12 -16.04 -15.14
C LEU A 657 -11.86 -17.55 -15.18
N SER A 658 -11.86 -18.15 -16.37
CA SER A 658 -11.56 -19.58 -16.55
C SER A 658 -10.13 -19.98 -16.18
N SER A 659 -9.20 -19.01 -16.12
CA SER A 659 -7.80 -19.31 -15.83
C SER A 659 -7.56 -19.73 -14.37
N ALA A 660 -8.52 -19.48 -13.46
CA ALA A 660 -8.45 -19.91 -12.07
C ALA A 660 -8.42 -21.43 -11.90
N GLU A 661 -9.01 -22.20 -12.82
CA GLU A 661 -9.08 -23.68 -12.73
C GLU A 661 -7.82 -24.39 -13.26
N THR A 662 -6.95 -23.67 -13.97
CA THR A 662 -5.85 -24.26 -14.77
C THR A 662 -4.46 -24.08 -14.19
N PHE A 663 -4.30 -23.48 -13.00
CA PHE A 663 -2.99 -23.22 -12.40
C PHE A 663 -2.86 -23.77 -10.99
#